data_AF-A0A949WIK7-F1
#
_entry.id   AF-A0A949WIK7-F1
#
_cell.length_a   1.000
_cell.length_b   1.000
_cell.length_c   1.000
_cell.angle_alpha   90.00
_cell.angle_beta   90.00
_cell.angle_gamma   90.00
#
_symmetry.space_group_name_H-M   'P 1'
#
loop_
_entity.id
_entity.type
_entity.pdbx_description
1 polymer ?
#
loop_
_entity_poly.entity_id
_entity_poly.type
_entity_poly.pdbx_seq_one_letter_code
_entity_poly.pdbx_strand_id
1 'polypeptide(L)'
;MKTGNHVIFVHPDGTSPSHYAIARFVQEGPDGRLNWDKLENAGVYLGHMEDQLGGTSNGGAVTHATGAKVYAESFGLEEDGSEITPLSGKTGKTIVQEAVAANKVTALVQSGAIYEPGTAAFVAQVGETVDEQGNRIPPRGRTGDITKQVIESGVDFILGGGEAALLPEGTDGFHGSAEELDELGSRLQRPDENLIELAEKNGYTVVYTEEQLNDLLDSSKYPEPPTKVLGVFAPIHTFNDRPEEVLQERGLPLYLETAPTIGEMLAVTQQLMEQHPNFDNGSIAIVEEEGTDNFGNNNNSSGTLEAMIRGDAAIGEALEFVDKYPNTLVITAADSDAGGLEVRDPLESGEPVGTINANPTTEPRPVPLDGVDGANTLPFTAAPDANGDVFNFGIGWVGTPDFPGAIVSKASGLNADKLPATVDNTGIYELMYETLFDTELESRVPAPTPAPEATKDTGNVIFIHPDGTSPSHFMALRNIEEGPDGRLNWDKMSNAGVYLGHMEDRLTGTSNGGAVTHANGVKVFNESFGLDKNNNQITPASGKTGFTILEEAIAAGKSTALIQSGDLGEPGTAAFAAATTNRDGDDIRARDKAAEIIEQVIRSGTDVIMGGGELYMLPIGTTGFHVTPEIDASETRPERRPSINLIELAESLGYTVVYTEDQMNEAVNSDNPPEKLLGVFSADDTFDDRTEEELGLNTDTPLPLYVETAPTVAEMLDASLKIIEDDPDGFFAVVEEEGTDNFGNNNNAVGTIEAMRRADAAIGEAIDYIDNQDPNTLLVTAADSGAGGLEVFQYKPYDRPNGNFDEDNPELSSQPEVPFINVNPTIERDDVNYLDGVDGSTASEENPWVPFSAKDSLDGEMGNFGIGWVGTPDVPGSIVAKTYGMNAEELPSTVDNTGIYDIMYKTLFGITPEEAAEQQQTEINLVSGTGEDDILVAGIDFKGNRNSVFTGAGDDEIDLAFGGSKNRVDAGSGNDVIYLGNQNRVLGGAGDDKFFASGGGNIISGGAGADQFWIVTGEIADSKNTIVDFEIGTDVIGILGSASLGINASTLELTEMDGNTKVAFGENTLTMLNGITGLDIDTSFVFA
;
A
#
# COMPACT_ATOMS: atom_id res chain seq x y z
N MET A 1 -6.03 3.48 -41.37
CA MET A 1 -5.38 3.63 -40.06
C MET A 1 -4.22 4.56 -40.29
N LYS A 2 -4.17 5.67 -39.56
CA LYS A 2 -3.01 6.57 -39.54
C LYS A 2 -1.80 5.76 -39.04
N THR A 3 -0.62 5.94 -39.61
CA THR A 3 0.46 4.92 -39.54
C THR A 3 1.63 5.23 -38.60
N GLY A 4 1.80 6.48 -38.17
CA GLY A 4 2.92 6.88 -37.32
C GLY A 4 2.58 6.76 -35.84
N ASN A 5 3.53 6.29 -35.03
CA ASN A 5 3.38 6.14 -33.58
C ASN A 5 3.39 7.49 -32.85
N HIS A 6 2.73 7.52 -31.70
CA HIS A 6 2.57 8.72 -30.88
C HIS A 6 3.14 8.51 -29.48
N VAL A 7 3.64 9.59 -28.88
CA VAL A 7 4.09 9.63 -27.48
C VAL A 7 3.44 10.83 -26.80
N ILE A 8 2.90 10.60 -25.61
CA ILE A 8 2.48 11.66 -24.69
C ILE A 8 3.24 11.41 -23.39
N PHE A 9 4.19 12.29 -23.09
CA PHE A 9 4.89 12.30 -21.82
C PHE A 9 4.21 13.32 -20.92
N VAL A 10 3.66 12.85 -19.80
CA VAL A 10 3.02 13.72 -18.81
C VAL A 10 3.94 13.76 -17.58
N HIS A 11 4.39 14.95 -17.25
CA HIS A 11 5.35 15.25 -16.19
C HIS A 11 4.66 16.10 -15.12
N PRO A 12 3.98 15.48 -14.14
CA PRO A 12 3.58 16.17 -12.93
C PRO A 12 4.84 16.33 -12.05
N ASP A 13 5.48 17.48 -12.16
CA ASP A 13 6.78 17.80 -11.55
C ASP A 13 6.72 17.60 -10.03
N GLY A 14 7.76 17.02 -9.43
CA GLY A 14 7.83 16.85 -7.97
C GLY A 14 6.84 15.85 -7.35
N THR A 15 6.31 14.87 -8.08
CA THR A 15 5.23 13.99 -7.55
C THR A 15 5.65 12.58 -7.18
N SER A 16 5.13 12.13 -6.04
CA SER A 16 5.19 10.76 -5.51
C SER A 16 3.79 10.16 -5.33
N PRO A 17 3.64 8.85 -5.03
CA PRO A 17 2.33 8.27 -4.76
C PRO A 17 1.56 8.97 -3.63
N SER A 18 2.24 9.61 -2.67
CA SER A 18 1.61 10.43 -1.61
C SER A 18 0.89 11.65 -2.16
N HIS A 19 1.45 12.31 -3.18
CA HIS A 19 0.80 13.39 -3.91
C HIS A 19 -0.48 12.91 -4.62
N TYR A 20 -0.43 11.73 -5.24
CA TYR A 20 -1.63 11.11 -5.83
C TYR A 20 -2.64 10.67 -4.76
N ALA A 21 -2.19 10.26 -3.57
CA ALA A 21 -3.08 9.85 -2.49
C ALA A 21 -3.96 11.00 -2.01
N ILE A 22 -3.42 12.21 -1.81
CA ILE A 22 -4.25 13.36 -1.39
C ILE A 22 -5.33 13.70 -2.41
N ALA A 23 -4.99 13.66 -3.71
CA ALA A 23 -5.95 13.92 -4.78
C ALA A 23 -7.00 12.81 -4.85
N ARG A 24 -6.60 11.54 -4.69
CA ARG A 24 -7.50 10.39 -4.67
C ARG A 24 -8.49 10.49 -3.51
N PHE A 25 -7.99 10.74 -2.30
CA PHE A 25 -8.83 10.85 -1.11
C PHE A 25 -9.88 11.95 -1.25
N VAL A 26 -9.53 13.11 -1.81
CA VAL A 26 -10.48 14.23 -1.97
C VAL A 26 -11.45 14.02 -3.14
N GLN A 27 -10.98 13.53 -4.29
CA GLN A 27 -11.82 13.41 -5.49
C GLN A 27 -12.70 12.16 -5.51
N GLU A 28 -12.10 11.00 -5.18
CA GLU A 28 -12.70 9.69 -5.44
C GLU A 28 -12.92 8.85 -4.17
N GLY A 29 -12.33 9.28 -3.04
CA GLY A 29 -12.31 8.52 -1.79
C GLY A 29 -11.21 7.44 -1.80
N PRO A 30 -10.94 6.78 -0.67
CA PRO A 30 -9.81 5.85 -0.55
C PRO A 30 -9.96 4.59 -1.43
N ASP A 31 -11.19 4.12 -1.68
CA ASP A 31 -11.46 3.02 -2.64
C ASP A 31 -11.46 3.50 -4.10
N GLY A 32 -11.42 4.80 -4.33
CA GLY A 32 -11.48 5.43 -5.64
C GLY A 32 -10.22 5.20 -6.49
N ARG A 33 -10.30 5.56 -7.77
CA ARG A 33 -9.17 5.47 -8.70
C ARG A 33 -9.09 6.74 -9.55
N LEU A 34 -7.97 7.44 -9.44
CA LEU A 34 -7.60 8.54 -10.33
C LEU A 34 -7.29 8.01 -11.74
N ASN A 35 -7.08 8.90 -12.71
CA ASN A 35 -6.64 8.47 -14.04
C ASN A 35 -5.23 7.88 -14.01
N TRP A 36 -4.33 8.42 -13.17
CA TRP A 36 -3.00 7.84 -12.95
C TRP A 36 -3.06 6.42 -12.40
N ASP A 37 -4.05 6.09 -11.57
CA ASP A 37 -4.23 4.72 -11.05
C ASP A 37 -4.65 3.71 -12.11
N LYS A 38 -5.18 4.18 -13.25
CA LYS A 38 -5.63 3.33 -14.37
C LYS A 38 -4.52 3.02 -15.35
N LEU A 39 -3.34 3.64 -15.22
CA LEU A 39 -2.20 3.35 -16.07
C LEU A 39 -1.72 1.91 -15.83
N GLU A 40 -1.56 1.12 -16.89
CA GLU A 40 -1.40 -0.34 -16.87
C GLU A 40 -0.13 -0.87 -16.18
N ASN A 41 0.99 -0.17 -16.28
CA ASN A 41 2.30 -0.63 -15.78
C ASN A 41 2.90 0.41 -14.83
N ALA A 42 3.66 -0.03 -13.82
CA ALA A 42 4.34 0.82 -12.86
C ALA A 42 5.80 0.42 -12.65
N GLY A 43 6.64 1.40 -12.36
CA GLY A 43 8.05 1.21 -12.03
C GLY A 43 8.54 2.27 -11.05
N VAL A 44 9.30 1.84 -10.04
CA VAL A 44 9.99 2.75 -9.12
C VAL A 44 11.08 3.49 -9.89
N TYR A 45 11.02 4.81 -9.88
CA TYR A 45 11.89 5.68 -10.68
C TYR A 45 13.15 6.07 -9.89
N LEU A 46 14.32 5.91 -10.50
CA LEU A 46 15.61 6.27 -9.92
C LEU A 46 16.14 7.56 -10.57
N GLY A 47 15.96 8.67 -9.85
CA GLY A 47 16.10 10.03 -10.36
C GLY A 47 17.50 10.65 -10.31
N HIS A 48 18.53 9.94 -9.85
CA HIS A 48 19.86 10.53 -9.67
C HIS A 48 20.45 11.14 -10.95
N MET A 49 21.27 12.16 -10.75
CA MET A 49 22.03 12.92 -11.75
C MET A 49 23.49 12.44 -11.80
N GLU A 50 24.32 13.03 -12.67
CA GLU A 50 25.76 12.70 -12.76
C GLU A 50 26.52 12.97 -11.46
N ASP A 51 26.05 13.94 -10.65
CA ASP A 51 26.76 14.51 -9.52
C ASP A 51 25.95 14.56 -8.21
N GLN A 52 24.70 14.06 -8.21
CA GLN A 52 23.87 13.95 -7.00
C GLN A 52 22.77 12.89 -7.10
N LEU A 53 22.32 12.43 -5.94
CA LEU A 53 21.22 11.50 -5.73
C LEU A 53 19.86 12.14 -6.07
N GLY A 54 19.68 13.42 -5.75
CA GLY A 54 18.49 14.22 -6.04
C GLY A 54 18.35 14.59 -7.51
N GLY A 55 17.16 14.40 -8.08
CA GLY A 55 16.81 15.04 -9.36
C GLY A 55 16.64 16.55 -9.20
N THR A 56 16.84 17.29 -10.30
CA THR A 56 16.44 18.71 -10.42
C THR A 56 15.57 18.85 -11.65
N SER A 57 14.60 19.78 -11.65
CA SER A 57 13.68 19.90 -12.79
C SER A 57 14.42 20.09 -14.11
N ASN A 58 15.52 20.85 -14.14
CA ASN A 58 16.33 21.00 -15.35
C ASN A 58 17.16 19.76 -15.70
N GLY A 59 17.92 19.17 -14.76
CA GLY A 59 18.75 17.99 -15.04
C GLY A 59 17.92 16.75 -15.38
N GLY A 60 16.83 16.54 -14.63
CA GLY A 60 15.83 15.51 -14.87
C GLY A 60 15.17 15.66 -16.24
N ALA A 61 14.69 16.86 -16.60
CA ALA A 61 14.10 17.10 -17.91
C ALA A 61 15.10 16.91 -19.07
N VAL A 62 16.36 17.33 -18.90
CA VAL A 62 17.42 17.06 -19.89
C VAL A 62 17.65 15.55 -20.03
N THR A 63 17.65 14.82 -18.92
CA THR A 63 17.79 13.35 -18.93
C THR A 63 16.62 12.70 -19.66
N HIS A 64 15.37 13.10 -19.40
CA HIS A 64 14.20 12.64 -20.16
C HIS A 64 14.24 13.03 -21.64
N ALA A 65 14.84 14.18 -21.98
CA ALA A 65 14.95 14.67 -23.35
C ALA A 65 16.06 14.01 -24.18
N THR A 66 17.05 13.39 -23.52
CA THR A 66 18.28 12.90 -24.18
C THR A 66 18.66 11.45 -23.83
N GLY A 67 18.19 10.90 -22.72
CA GLY A 67 18.63 9.60 -22.21
C GLY A 67 20.06 9.60 -21.68
N ALA A 68 20.63 10.78 -21.40
CA ALA A 68 21.97 10.94 -20.82
C ALA A 68 21.86 11.48 -19.39
N LYS A 69 22.66 10.93 -18.48
CA LYS A 69 22.90 11.56 -17.16
C LYS A 69 23.67 12.85 -17.38
N VAL A 70 23.32 13.87 -16.60
CA VAL A 70 23.93 15.19 -16.66
C VAL A 70 24.15 15.73 -15.26
N TYR A 71 25.08 16.66 -15.11
CA TYR A 71 25.25 17.43 -13.88
C TYR A 71 23.99 18.23 -13.51
N ALA A 72 23.76 18.46 -12.23
CA ALA A 72 22.50 18.92 -11.66
C ALA A 72 21.96 20.26 -12.21
N GLU A 73 22.82 21.19 -12.62
CA GLU A 73 22.40 22.50 -13.17
C GLU A 73 22.30 22.51 -14.70
N SER A 74 22.49 21.37 -15.37
CA SER A 74 22.42 21.28 -16.83
C SER A 74 21.07 21.76 -17.37
N PHE A 75 21.13 22.55 -18.43
CA PHE A 75 20.01 22.87 -19.29
C PHE A 75 20.37 22.55 -20.74
N GLY A 76 20.76 21.30 -20.99
CA GLY A 76 21.02 20.76 -22.33
C GLY A 76 22.47 20.87 -22.82
N LEU A 77 23.41 21.22 -21.94
CA LEU A 77 24.86 21.21 -22.19
C LEU A 77 25.58 20.50 -21.03
N GLU A 78 26.80 20.04 -21.27
CA GLU A 78 27.71 19.54 -20.22
C GLU A 78 28.26 20.70 -19.37
N GLU A 79 28.86 20.40 -18.21
CA GLU A 79 29.41 21.41 -17.29
C GLU A 79 30.49 22.29 -17.98
N ASP A 80 31.26 21.71 -18.89
CA ASP A 80 32.28 22.43 -19.68
C ASP A 80 31.71 23.25 -20.86
N GLY A 81 30.38 23.23 -21.02
CA GLY A 81 29.63 23.91 -22.08
C GLY A 81 29.59 23.17 -23.41
N SER A 82 30.07 21.93 -23.48
CA SER A 82 29.95 21.09 -24.69
C SER A 82 28.54 20.51 -24.87
N GLU A 83 28.25 20.04 -26.09
CA GLU A 83 26.96 19.45 -26.42
C GLU A 83 26.83 18.04 -25.84
N ILE A 84 25.70 17.76 -25.19
CA ILE A 84 25.34 16.42 -24.71
C ILE A 84 25.27 15.46 -25.90
N THR A 85 25.69 14.22 -25.68
CA THR A 85 25.42 13.11 -26.60
C THR A 85 24.27 12.25 -26.07
N PRO A 86 23.05 12.41 -26.62
CA PRO A 86 21.90 11.58 -26.27
C PRO A 86 22.17 10.10 -26.52
N LEU A 87 21.37 9.24 -25.90
CA LEU A 87 21.44 7.79 -26.09
C LEU A 87 21.14 7.36 -27.55
N SER A 88 20.44 8.19 -28.33
CA SER A 88 20.28 8.02 -29.79
C SER A 88 21.59 8.18 -30.59
N GLY A 89 22.64 8.72 -29.97
CA GLY A 89 23.93 9.04 -30.59
C GLY A 89 23.94 10.32 -31.43
N LYS A 90 22.85 11.11 -31.44
CA LYS A 90 22.75 12.37 -32.19
C LYS A 90 23.13 13.57 -31.31
N THR A 91 24.43 13.78 -31.12
CA THR A 91 24.98 14.89 -30.30
C THR A 91 24.28 16.22 -30.58
N GLY A 92 23.89 16.91 -29.50
CA GLY A 92 23.22 18.21 -29.53
C GLY A 92 21.75 18.16 -29.98
N LYS A 93 21.08 16.99 -29.98
CA LYS A 93 19.68 16.83 -30.38
C LYS A 93 18.85 16.11 -29.32
N THR A 94 17.81 16.74 -28.81
CA THR A 94 16.81 16.08 -27.96
C THR A 94 15.84 15.23 -28.79
N ILE A 95 15.04 14.37 -28.13
CA ILE A 95 13.99 13.59 -28.78
C ILE A 95 12.97 14.46 -29.55
N VAL A 96 12.57 15.62 -28.99
CA VAL A 96 11.64 16.54 -29.66
C VAL A 96 12.29 17.21 -30.87
N GLN A 97 13.55 17.63 -30.78
CA GLN A 97 14.27 18.17 -31.94
C GLN A 97 14.45 17.13 -33.06
N GLU A 98 14.65 15.86 -32.72
CA GLU A 98 14.64 14.76 -33.67
C GLU A 98 13.24 14.55 -34.30
N ALA A 99 12.17 14.69 -33.51
CA ALA A 99 10.80 14.59 -33.99
C ALA A 99 10.44 15.71 -34.98
N VAL A 100 10.84 16.96 -34.69
CA VAL A 100 10.75 18.10 -35.61
C VAL A 100 11.48 17.78 -36.92
N ALA A 101 12.73 17.29 -36.84
CA ALA A 101 13.52 16.93 -38.03
C ALA A 101 12.88 15.79 -38.85
N ALA A 102 12.12 14.91 -38.20
CA ALA A 102 11.37 13.82 -38.83
C ALA A 102 9.99 14.26 -39.39
N ASN A 103 9.62 15.54 -39.26
CA ASN A 103 8.29 16.07 -39.59
C ASN A 103 7.16 15.36 -38.82
N LYS A 104 7.41 14.96 -37.57
CA LYS A 104 6.35 14.56 -36.65
C LYS A 104 5.68 15.79 -36.06
N VAL A 105 4.45 15.65 -35.59
CA VAL A 105 3.75 16.75 -34.92
C VAL A 105 4.26 16.88 -33.49
N THR A 106 4.55 18.09 -33.03
CA THR A 106 5.20 18.33 -31.75
C THR A 106 4.45 19.33 -30.90
N ALA A 107 4.35 19.05 -29.60
CA ALA A 107 3.71 19.94 -28.64
C ALA A 107 4.51 20.03 -27.34
N LEU A 108 4.58 21.25 -26.79
CA LEU A 108 5.03 21.58 -25.44
C LEU A 108 3.84 22.25 -24.74
N VAL A 109 3.34 21.62 -23.68
CA VAL A 109 2.16 22.08 -22.94
C VAL A 109 2.53 22.18 -21.47
N GLN A 110 2.40 23.36 -20.87
CA GLN A 110 2.90 23.66 -19.53
C GLN A 110 1.93 24.58 -18.78
N SER A 111 1.55 24.23 -17.55
CA SER A 111 0.80 25.09 -16.63
C SER A 111 1.62 26.27 -16.09
N GLY A 112 2.93 26.10 -15.96
CA GLY A 112 3.91 27.13 -15.62
C GLY A 112 4.23 28.08 -16.78
N ALA A 113 5.40 28.71 -16.72
CA ALA A 113 5.90 29.54 -17.81
C ALA A 113 6.57 28.67 -18.90
N ILE A 114 6.54 29.10 -20.16
CA ILE A 114 7.13 28.31 -21.27
C ILE A 114 8.66 28.15 -21.22
N TYR A 115 9.34 28.75 -20.24
CA TYR A 115 10.77 28.55 -19.99
C TYR A 115 11.05 27.52 -18.89
N GLU A 116 10.02 27.00 -18.23
CA GLU A 116 10.20 25.99 -17.19
C GLU A 116 10.74 24.68 -17.78
N PRO A 117 11.59 23.95 -17.05
CA PRO A 117 12.47 22.98 -17.67
C PRO A 117 11.79 21.73 -18.20
N GLY A 118 10.76 21.18 -17.55
CA GLY A 118 10.16 19.91 -17.97
C GLY A 118 9.54 19.94 -19.36
N THR A 119 9.32 21.13 -19.95
CA THR A 119 9.05 21.31 -21.38
C THR A 119 10.20 21.99 -22.12
N ALA A 120 10.80 23.05 -21.58
CA ALA A 120 11.77 23.85 -22.33
C ALA A 120 13.11 23.12 -22.56
N ALA A 121 13.55 22.25 -21.64
CA ALA A 121 14.78 21.46 -21.79
C ALA A 121 14.72 20.48 -22.97
N PHE A 122 13.52 20.13 -23.44
CA PHE A 122 13.34 19.33 -24.64
C PHE A 122 13.69 20.07 -25.93
N VAL A 123 13.94 21.39 -25.91
CA VAL A 123 14.26 22.14 -27.13
C VAL A 123 15.32 23.22 -26.96
N ALA A 124 15.63 23.65 -25.75
CA ALA A 124 16.60 24.70 -25.47
C ALA A 124 17.89 24.14 -24.83
N GLN A 125 19.01 24.78 -25.16
CA GLN A 125 20.34 24.47 -24.67
C GLN A 125 21.04 25.76 -24.25
N VAL A 126 21.24 25.95 -22.96
CA VAL A 126 21.91 27.13 -22.41
C VAL A 126 22.96 26.73 -21.39
N GLY A 127 24.09 27.43 -21.42
CA GLY A 127 25.16 27.28 -20.44
C GLY A 127 25.21 28.48 -19.50
N GLU A 128 25.99 28.33 -18.44
CA GLU A 128 26.29 29.39 -17.48
C GLU A 128 26.83 30.65 -18.19
N THR A 129 26.47 31.81 -17.64
CA THR A 129 27.04 33.10 -18.05
C THR A 129 27.29 33.97 -16.81
N VAL A 130 27.83 35.17 -17.02
CA VAL A 130 27.94 36.20 -15.99
C VAL A 130 27.21 37.47 -16.40
N ASP A 131 26.65 38.17 -15.42
CA ASP A 131 26.04 39.49 -15.64
C ASP A 131 27.09 40.60 -15.82
N GLU A 132 26.65 41.83 -16.07
CA GLU A 132 27.54 42.99 -16.25
C GLU A 132 28.37 43.32 -15.00
N GLN A 133 27.93 42.88 -13.82
CA GLN A 133 28.59 43.06 -12.53
C GLN A 133 29.57 41.92 -12.21
N GLY A 134 29.60 40.87 -13.05
CA GLY A 134 30.44 39.69 -12.88
C GLY A 134 29.84 38.64 -11.95
N ASN A 135 28.55 38.73 -11.62
CA ASN A 135 27.86 37.69 -10.87
C ASN A 135 27.49 36.53 -11.80
N ARG A 136 27.53 35.32 -11.26
CA ARG A 136 27.14 34.08 -11.95
C ARG A 136 25.64 34.11 -12.27
N ILE A 137 25.28 33.73 -13.50
CA ILE A 137 23.92 33.40 -13.90
C ILE A 137 23.91 31.91 -14.30
N PRO A 138 23.30 31.04 -13.49
CA PRO A 138 23.22 29.62 -13.81
C PRO A 138 22.37 29.40 -15.08
N PRO A 139 22.52 28.25 -15.77
CA PRO A 139 21.74 27.91 -16.96
C PRO A 139 20.24 28.20 -16.84
N ARG A 140 19.58 27.68 -15.78
CA ARG A 140 18.14 27.90 -15.52
C ARG A 140 17.76 29.37 -15.33
N GLY A 141 18.68 30.22 -14.88
CA GLY A 141 18.48 31.66 -14.73
C GLY A 141 18.42 32.44 -16.04
N ARG A 142 18.74 31.80 -17.18
CA ARG A 142 18.74 32.44 -18.51
C ARG A 142 17.37 32.37 -19.19
N THR A 143 16.33 32.77 -18.46
CA THR A 143 14.92 32.60 -18.86
C THR A 143 14.60 33.21 -20.22
N GLY A 144 15.15 34.37 -20.56
CA GLY A 144 14.93 35.02 -21.86
C GLY A 144 15.60 34.29 -23.03
N ASP A 145 16.81 33.76 -22.81
CA ASP A 145 17.50 32.95 -23.81
C ASP A 145 16.80 31.60 -24.03
N ILE A 146 16.36 30.95 -22.95
CA ILE A 146 15.58 29.70 -22.99
C ILE A 146 14.28 29.93 -23.76
N THR A 147 13.50 30.95 -23.37
CA THR A 147 12.24 31.31 -24.03
C THR A 147 12.43 31.54 -25.53
N LYS A 148 13.51 32.25 -25.91
CA LYS A 148 13.82 32.47 -27.32
C LYS A 148 14.07 31.17 -28.07
N GLN A 149 14.86 30.26 -27.50
CA GLN A 149 15.13 28.96 -28.13
C GLN A 149 13.87 28.10 -28.24
N VAL A 150 12.95 28.17 -27.27
CA VAL A 150 11.64 27.51 -27.34
C VAL A 150 10.83 28.03 -28.55
N ILE A 151 10.77 29.35 -28.76
CA ILE A 151 10.08 29.95 -29.92
C ILE A 151 10.76 29.58 -31.26
N GLU A 152 12.09 29.50 -31.28
CA GLU A 152 12.88 29.16 -32.47
C GLU A 152 12.97 27.64 -32.75
N SER A 153 12.56 26.79 -31.81
CA SER A 153 12.69 25.33 -31.85
C SER A 153 12.06 24.65 -33.08
N GLY A 154 11.04 25.30 -33.65
CA GLY A 154 10.25 24.74 -34.73
C GLY A 154 9.08 23.87 -34.29
N VAL A 155 8.83 23.72 -32.98
CA VAL A 155 7.66 23.02 -32.42
C VAL A 155 6.34 23.56 -33.00
N ASP A 156 5.32 22.71 -33.11
CA ASP A 156 4.03 23.11 -33.67
C ASP A 156 3.17 23.84 -32.63
N PHE A 157 3.00 23.26 -31.44
CA PHE A 157 2.15 23.83 -30.39
C PHE A 157 2.98 24.12 -29.13
N ILE A 158 2.99 25.37 -28.68
CA ILE A 158 3.68 25.81 -27.46
C ILE A 158 2.63 26.52 -26.60
N LEU A 159 2.24 25.94 -25.47
CA LEU A 159 1.18 26.46 -24.62
C LEU A 159 1.69 26.62 -23.18
N GLY A 160 1.53 27.81 -22.60
CA GLY A 160 1.79 28.05 -21.18
C GLY A 160 1.69 29.52 -20.79
N GLY A 161 2.32 29.88 -19.67
CA GLY A 161 2.47 31.26 -19.19
C GLY A 161 3.76 31.94 -19.66
N GLY A 162 4.15 33.00 -18.96
CA GLY A 162 5.46 33.62 -19.07
C GLY A 162 5.53 34.82 -20.01
N GLU A 163 4.45 35.61 -20.15
CA GLU A 163 4.46 36.82 -20.98
C GLU A 163 5.61 37.76 -20.66
N ALA A 164 5.98 37.86 -19.38
CA ALA A 164 7.16 38.59 -18.94
C ALA A 164 8.43 38.13 -19.69
N ALA A 165 8.72 36.83 -19.70
CA ALA A 165 9.92 36.31 -20.37
C ALA A 165 9.88 36.41 -21.91
N LEU A 166 8.73 36.78 -22.50
CA LEU A 166 8.56 37.00 -23.93
C LEU A 166 8.76 38.47 -24.37
N LEU A 167 8.79 39.41 -23.43
CA LEU A 167 8.79 40.85 -23.73
C LEU A 167 10.01 41.57 -23.14
N PRO A 168 10.62 42.53 -23.86
CA PRO A 168 11.65 43.40 -23.29
C PRO A 168 11.12 44.25 -22.13
N GLU A 169 11.99 44.62 -21.20
CA GLU A 169 11.65 45.58 -20.14
C GLU A 169 11.03 46.86 -20.71
N GLY A 170 10.02 47.40 -20.02
CA GLY A 170 9.33 48.62 -20.43
C GLY A 170 8.32 48.41 -21.58
N THR A 171 7.92 47.17 -21.87
CA THR A 171 6.96 46.83 -22.92
C THR A 171 5.60 46.42 -22.32
N ASP A 172 4.51 47.01 -22.81
CA ASP A 172 3.16 46.58 -22.44
C ASP A 172 2.84 45.18 -23.00
N GLY A 173 2.24 44.33 -22.19
CA GLY A 173 1.73 43.02 -22.60
C GLY A 173 0.20 42.96 -22.63
N PHE A 174 -0.32 41.78 -22.90
CA PHE A 174 -1.74 41.46 -22.81
C PHE A 174 -2.19 41.32 -21.35
N HIS A 175 -1.38 40.68 -20.50
CA HIS A 175 -1.70 40.35 -19.10
C HIS A 175 -1.28 41.43 -18.11
N GLY A 176 -0.56 42.47 -18.55
CA GLY A 176 -0.15 43.57 -17.70
C GLY A 176 0.46 44.74 -18.44
N SER A 177 0.45 45.91 -17.79
CA SER A 177 1.24 47.06 -18.23
C SER A 177 2.73 46.80 -18.09
N ALA A 178 3.55 47.59 -18.77
CA ALA A 178 5.02 47.51 -18.65
C ALA A 178 5.48 47.57 -17.18
N GLU A 179 4.92 48.46 -16.36
CA GLU A 179 5.29 48.61 -14.95
C GLU A 179 5.00 47.34 -14.14
N GLU A 180 3.85 46.70 -14.37
CA GLU A 180 3.44 45.47 -13.68
C GLU A 180 4.30 44.27 -14.12
N LEU A 181 4.56 44.14 -15.42
CA LEU A 181 5.38 43.05 -15.96
C LEU A 181 6.87 43.18 -15.59
N ASP A 182 7.38 44.42 -15.49
CA ASP A 182 8.74 44.68 -15.02
C ASP A 182 8.87 44.36 -13.52
N GLU A 183 7.85 44.65 -12.71
CA GLU A 183 7.82 44.28 -11.29
C GLU A 183 7.79 42.76 -11.09
N LEU A 184 6.87 42.07 -11.76
CA LEU A 184 6.74 40.61 -11.72
C LEU A 184 7.98 39.91 -12.28
N GLY A 185 8.55 40.43 -13.36
CA GLY A 185 9.71 39.89 -14.04
C GLY A 185 11.05 40.33 -13.47
N SER A 186 11.08 41.02 -12.33
CA SER A 186 12.30 41.62 -11.76
C SER A 186 13.42 40.62 -11.42
N ARG A 187 13.10 39.33 -11.33
CA ARG A 187 14.05 38.23 -11.11
C ARG A 187 14.38 37.44 -12.38
N LEU A 188 13.74 37.77 -13.50
CA LEU A 188 13.89 37.06 -14.77
C LEU A 188 14.93 37.78 -15.64
N GLN A 189 15.70 36.99 -16.40
CA GLN A 189 16.40 37.54 -17.55
C GLN A 189 15.37 37.85 -18.64
N ARG A 190 15.16 39.14 -18.94
CA ARG A 190 14.25 39.60 -20.00
C ARG A 190 14.94 39.54 -21.38
N PRO A 191 14.22 39.24 -22.46
CA PRO A 191 14.79 39.25 -23.80
C PRO A 191 15.04 40.67 -24.32
N ASP A 192 16.03 40.83 -25.19
CA ASP A 192 16.30 42.11 -25.86
C ASP A 192 15.27 42.46 -26.95
N GLU A 193 14.54 41.46 -27.45
CA GLU A 193 13.55 41.61 -28.52
C GLU A 193 12.19 41.06 -28.10
N ASN A 194 11.12 41.52 -28.78
CA ASN A 194 9.78 41.01 -28.55
C ASN A 194 9.63 39.62 -29.19
N LEU A 195 9.60 38.59 -28.34
CA LEU A 195 9.53 37.20 -28.76
C LEU A 195 8.12 36.79 -29.23
N ILE A 196 7.08 37.53 -28.86
CA ILE A 196 5.73 37.36 -29.42
C ILE A 196 5.73 37.75 -30.91
N GLU A 197 6.30 38.91 -31.24
CA GLU A 197 6.45 39.33 -32.64
C GLU A 197 7.34 38.35 -33.44
N LEU A 198 8.38 37.78 -32.79
CA LEU A 198 9.20 36.73 -33.39
C LEU A 198 8.38 35.46 -33.67
N ALA A 199 7.53 35.03 -32.74
CA ALA A 199 6.65 33.88 -32.92
C ALA A 199 5.67 34.10 -34.08
N GLU A 200 4.99 35.24 -34.14
CA GLU A 200 4.11 35.59 -35.26
C GLU A 200 4.85 35.56 -36.60
N LYS A 201 6.07 36.08 -36.64
CA LYS A 201 6.93 36.04 -37.84
C LYS A 201 7.33 34.61 -38.23
N ASN A 202 7.48 33.73 -37.24
CA ASN A 202 7.74 32.30 -37.43
C ASN A 202 6.47 31.51 -37.78
N GLY A 203 5.30 32.17 -37.85
CA GLY A 203 4.04 31.60 -38.31
C GLY A 203 3.12 31.08 -37.22
N TYR A 204 3.41 31.38 -35.95
CA TYR A 204 2.53 31.01 -34.84
C TYR A 204 1.29 31.90 -34.81
N THR A 205 0.14 31.28 -34.55
CA THR A 205 -1.07 31.98 -34.12
C THR A 205 -0.99 32.16 -32.61
N VAL A 206 -0.99 33.40 -32.14
CA VAL A 206 -0.85 33.69 -30.69
C VAL A 206 -2.23 33.84 -30.05
N VAL A 207 -2.43 33.15 -28.92
CA VAL A 207 -3.66 33.21 -28.11
C VAL A 207 -3.31 33.45 -26.65
N TYR A 208 -4.23 34.10 -25.91
CA TYR A 208 -3.96 34.59 -24.55
C TYR A 208 -4.98 34.13 -23.50
N THR A 209 -6.09 33.53 -23.92
CA THR A 209 -7.15 33.09 -23.01
C THR A 209 -7.69 31.71 -23.42
N GLU A 210 -8.34 31.03 -22.49
CA GLU A 210 -9.04 29.76 -22.75
C GLU A 210 -10.05 29.88 -23.91
N GLU A 211 -10.83 30.97 -23.96
CA GLU A 211 -11.77 31.24 -25.07
C GLU A 211 -11.04 31.33 -26.43
N GLN A 212 -9.91 32.03 -26.48
CA GLN A 212 -9.14 32.17 -27.73
C GLN A 212 -8.50 30.85 -28.16
N LEU A 213 -8.09 30.00 -27.22
CA LEU A 213 -7.58 28.66 -27.50
C LEU A 213 -8.68 27.77 -28.09
N ASN A 214 -9.86 27.74 -27.45
CA ASN A 214 -11.02 26.98 -27.95
C ASN A 214 -11.50 27.47 -29.32
N ASP A 215 -11.43 28.78 -29.58
CA ASP A 215 -11.78 29.36 -30.87
C ASP A 215 -10.99 28.79 -32.04
N LEU A 216 -9.77 28.27 -31.82
CA LEU A 216 -8.94 27.65 -32.87
C LEU A 216 -9.59 26.40 -33.47
N LEU A 217 -10.51 25.76 -32.73
CA LEU A 217 -11.29 24.60 -33.19
C LEU A 217 -12.58 24.99 -33.93
N ASP A 218 -13.02 26.24 -33.82
CA ASP A 218 -14.23 26.72 -34.51
C ASP A 218 -13.93 26.99 -36.00
N SER A 219 -14.36 26.06 -36.85
CA SER A 219 -14.27 26.17 -38.31
C SER A 219 -14.89 27.43 -38.92
N SER A 220 -15.76 28.16 -38.19
CA SER A 220 -16.30 29.45 -38.64
C SER A 220 -15.32 30.61 -38.43
N LYS A 221 -14.42 30.50 -37.43
CA LYS A 221 -13.36 31.46 -37.11
C LYS A 221 -12.05 31.09 -37.82
N TYR A 222 -11.70 29.80 -37.80
CA TYR A 222 -10.52 29.23 -38.45
C TYR A 222 -10.94 28.12 -39.43
N PRO A 223 -11.32 28.47 -40.68
CA PRO A 223 -11.69 27.48 -41.69
C PRO A 223 -10.60 26.46 -42.01
N GLU A 224 -9.34 26.88 -41.85
CA GLU A 224 -8.17 26.01 -41.84
C GLU A 224 -7.52 26.20 -40.45
N PRO A 225 -7.55 25.17 -39.59
CA PRO A 225 -6.95 25.25 -38.26
C PRO A 225 -5.45 25.61 -38.34
N PRO A 226 -4.94 26.42 -37.39
CA PRO A 226 -3.52 26.76 -37.38
C PRO A 226 -2.66 25.52 -37.13
N THR A 227 -1.55 25.42 -37.85
CA THR A 227 -0.54 24.37 -37.67
C THR A 227 0.55 24.77 -36.69
N LYS A 228 0.60 26.05 -36.30
CA LYS A 228 1.50 26.58 -35.29
C LYS A 228 0.76 27.48 -34.32
N VAL A 229 0.83 27.21 -33.03
CA VAL A 229 0.13 27.98 -31.98
C VAL A 229 1.07 28.29 -30.83
N LEU A 230 1.04 29.55 -30.39
CA LEU A 230 1.66 30.00 -29.15
C LEU A 230 0.56 30.45 -28.19
N GLY A 231 0.36 29.73 -27.10
CA GLY A 231 -0.50 30.12 -25.99
C GLY A 231 0.32 30.84 -24.93
N VAL A 232 -0.10 32.06 -24.57
CA VAL A 232 0.52 32.88 -23.51
C VAL A 232 -0.58 33.26 -22.52
N PHE A 233 -0.82 32.44 -21.51
CA PHE A 233 -2.03 32.51 -20.68
C PHE A 233 -1.87 33.28 -19.37
N ALA A 234 -0.64 33.65 -19.02
CA ALA A 234 -0.33 34.33 -17.76
C ALA A 234 0.93 35.21 -17.85
N PRO A 235 1.09 36.19 -16.95
CA PRO A 235 2.30 37.01 -16.90
C PRO A 235 3.56 36.21 -16.52
N ILE A 236 3.44 35.27 -15.57
CA ILE A 236 4.50 34.31 -15.17
C ILE A 236 3.94 32.88 -15.25
N HIS A 237 3.44 32.31 -14.16
CA HIS A 237 2.75 31.01 -14.16
C HIS A 237 1.24 31.19 -14.21
N THR A 238 0.50 30.14 -14.60
CA THR A 238 -0.98 30.15 -14.52
C THR A 238 -1.51 29.95 -13.09
N PHE A 239 -0.63 29.80 -12.11
CA PHE A 239 -0.92 29.62 -10.68
C PHE A 239 -0.06 30.54 -9.81
N ASN A 240 -0.39 30.64 -8.51
CA ASN A 240 0.37 31.40 -7.50
C ASN A 240 0.90 30.47 -6.42
N ASP A 241 2.18 30.12 -6.48
CA ASP A 241 2.87 29.10 -5.68
C ASP A 241 3.39 29.54 -4.30
N ARG A 242 2.74 30.48 -3.63
CA ARG A 242 3.21 30.93 -2.29
C ARG A 242 2.58 30.06 -1.19
N PRO A 243 3.17 30.02 0.02
CA PRO A 243 2.49 29.42 1.18
C PRO A 243 1.06 29.97 1.34
N GLU A 244 0.15 29.15 1.84
CA GLU A 244 -1.29 29.45 1.93
C GLU A 244 -1.54 30.77 2.66
N GLU A 245 -0.83 31.03 3.76
CA GLU A 245 -0.99 32.26 4.55
C GLU A 245 -0.61 33.50 3.73
N VAL A 246 0.43 33.41 2.90
CA VAL A 246 0.87 34.49 2.02
C VAL A 246 -0.17 34.77 0.94
N LEU A 247 -0.75 33.73 0.34
CA LEU A 247 -1.81 33.87 -0.67
C LEU A 247 -3.07 34.47 -0.06
N GLN A 248 -3.46 34.03 1.14
CA GLN A 248 -4.62 34.54 1.86
C GLN A 248 -4.44 36.03 2.22
N GLU A 249 -3.26 36.44 2.72
CA GLU A 249 -2.96 37.84 3.03
C GLU A 249 -3.07 38.74 1.78
N ARG A 250 -2.60 38.24 0.63
CA ARG A 250 -2.61 38.98 -0.64
C ARG A 250 -3.91 38.89 -1.41
N GLY A 251 -4.82 38.00 -1.03
CA GLY A 251 -6.07 37.74 -1.74
C GLY A 251 -5.87 37.19 -3.15
N LEU A 252 -4.86 36.33 -3.33
CA LEU A 252 -4.54 35.69 -4.60
C LEU A 252 -5.14 34.28 -4.67
N PRO A 253 -5.71 33.86 -5.81
CA PRO A 253 -6.19 32.50 -5.99
C PRO A 253 -5.01 31.53 -6.21
N LEU A 254 -5.23 30.23 -5.98
CA LEU A 254 -4.25 29.20 -6.35
C LEU A 254 -4.02 29.16 -7.86
N TYR A 255 -5.10 29.23 -8.65
CA TYR A 255 -5.07 29.17 -10.11
C TYR A 255 -5.73 30.40 -10.75
N LEU A 256 -5.21 30.86 -11.89
CA LEU A 256 -5.78 31.99 -12.63
C LEU A 256 -7.01 31.56 -13.43
N GLU A 257 -8.19 32.02 -13.04
CA GLU A 257 -9.50 31.65 -13.64
C GLU A 257 -9.59 31.90 -15.16
N THR A 258 -8.77 32.80 -15.73
CA THR A 258 -8.79 33.10 -17.18
C THR A 258 -7.87 32.21 -18.01
N ALA A 259 -7.01 31.43 -17.37
CA ALA A 259 -6.10 30.50 -18.04
C ALA A 259 -6.79 29.13 -18.24
N PRO A 260 -6.58 28.46 -19.39
CA PRO A 260 -7.00 27.07 -19.55
C PRO A 260 -6.18 26.16 -18.64
N THR A 261 -6.82 25.18 -17.99
CA THR A 261 -6.13 24.13 -17.23
C THR A 261 -5.21 23.30 -18.13
N ILE A 262 -4.24 22.60 -17.55
CA ILE A 262 -3.31 21.75 -18.32
C ILE A 262 -4.05 20.66 -19.14
N GLY A 263 -5.11 20.09 -18.58
CA GLY A 263 -6.00 19.15 -19.29
C GLY A 263 -6.70 19.80 -20.49
N GLU A 264 -7.27 20.99 -20.33
CA GLU A 264 -7.90 21.74 -21.44
C GLU A 264 -6.88 22.12 -22.52
N MET A 265 -5.67 22.54 -22.12
CA MET A 265 -4.57 22.83 -23.04
C MET A 265 -4.21 21.59 -23.86
N LEU A 266 -4.07 20.42 -23.21
CA LEU A 266 -3.77 19.16 -23.88
C LEU A 266 -4.93 18.75 -24.80
N ALA A 267 -6.17 18.79 -24.34
CA ALA A 267 -7.35 18.41 -25.11
C ALA A 267 -7.48 19.19 -26.43
N VAL A 268 -7.31 20.52 -26.39
CA VAL A 268 -7.33 21.36 -27.60
C VAL A 268 -6.12 21.06 -28.48
N THR A 269 -4.94 20.89 -27.89
CA THR A 269 -3.71 20.57 -28.61
C THR A 269 -3.84 19.26 -29.39
N GLN A 270 -4.33 18.19 -28.76
CA GLN A 270 -4.56 16.90 -29.41
C GLN A 270 -5.51 17.05 -30.61
N GLN A 271 -6.60 17.79 -30.46
CA GLN A 271 -7.56 18.05 -31.55
C GLN A 271 -6.95 18.85 -32.72
N LEU A 272 -6.04 19.78 -32.45
CA LEU A 272 -5.30 20.51 -33.49
C LEU A 272 -4.24 19.61 -34.14
N MET A 273 -3.51 18.83 -33.36
CA MET A 273 -2.53 17.84 -33.84
C MET A 273 -3.19 16.87 -34.80
N GLU A 274 -4.37 16.35 -34.47
CA GLU A 274 -5.11 15.41 -35.33
C GLU A 274 -5.48 15.96 -36.72
N GLN A 275 -5.64 17.29 -36.81
CA GLN A 275 -5.93 18.03 -38.04
C GLN A 275 -4.65 18.48 -38.75
N HIS A 276 -3.49 18.34 -38.11
CA HIS A 276 -2.21 18.73 -38.68
C HIS A 276 -1.84 17.85 -39.89
N PRO A 277 -1.34 18.44 -41.00
CA PRO A 277 -1.02 17.69 -42.21
C PRO A 277 0.01 16.55 -42.04
N ASN A 278 0.85 16.65 -41.00
CA ASN A 278 1.90 15.68 -40.70
C ASN A 278 1.52 14.65 -39.62
N PHE A 279 0.29 14.64 -39.10
CA PHE A 279 -0.09 13.74 -38.01
C PHE A 279 0.12 12.26 -38.33
N ASP A 280 -0.01 11.87 -39.60
CA ASP A 280 0.25 10.50 -40.07
C ASP A 280 1.72 10.06 -39.93
N ASN A 281 2.67 10.99 -39.70
CA ASN A 281 4.06 10.69 -39.41
C ASN A 281 4.29 10.32 -37.93
N GLY A 282 3.27 10.49 -37.08
CA GLY A 282 3.35 10.35 -35.62
C GLY A 282 3.46 11.69 -34.90
N SER A 283 3.41 11.66 -33.58
CA SER A 283 3.51 12.87 -32.77
C SER A 283 4.18 12.66 -31.42
N ILE A 284 4.70 13.73 -30.84
CA ILE A 284 5.14 13.77 -29.44
C ILE A 284 4.56 15.01 -28.75
N ALA A 285 3.96 14.81 -27.60
CA ALA A 285 3.54 15.88 -26.70
C ALA A 285 4.28 15.74 -25.37
N ILE A 286 4.94 16.81 -24.95
CA ILE A 286 5.53 16.95 -23.61
C ILE A 286 4.57 17.84 -22.83
N VAL A 287 4.02 17.30 -21.74
CA VAL A 287 2.97 17.93 -20.95
C VAL A 287 3.45 18.03 -19.51
N GLU A 288 3.45 19.22 -18.94
CA GLU A 288 3.98 19.48 -17.60
C GLU A 288 2.95 20.22 -16.75
N GLU A 289 2.71 19.72 -15.55
CA GLU A 289 2.00 20.46 -14.51
C GLU A 289 3.03 20.92 -13.48
N GLU A 290 3.61 22.11 -13.71
CA GLU A 290 4.62 22.73 -12.83
C GLU A 290 4.12 22.96 -11.40
N GLY A 291 2.81 23.17 -11.24
CA GLY A 291 2.25 23.57 -9.96
C GLY A 291 2.48 22.53 -8.86
N THR A 292 2.57 21.24 -9.21
CA THR A 292 2.77 20.18 -8.21
C THR A 292 4.11 20.35 -7.48
N ASP A 293 5.19 20.66 -8.19
CA ASP A 293 6.50 20.95 -7.58
C ASP A 293 6.48 22.28 -6.82
N ASN A 294 6.05 23.34 -7.48
CA ASN A 294 6.15 24.69 -6.91
C ASN A 294 5.33 24.86 -5.63
N PHE A 295 4.13 24.27 -5.57
CA PHE A 295 3.34 24.29 -4.35
C PHE A 295 3.95 23.38 -3.28
N GLY A 296 4.40 22.17 -3.64
CA GLY A 296 5.06 21.23 -2.72
C GLY A 296 6.32 21.83 -2.08
N ASN A 297 7.17 22.47 -2.87
CA ASN A 297 8.41 23.12 -2.43
C ASN A 297 8.18 24.42 -1.62
N ASN A 298 6.93 24.88 -1.52
CA ASN A 298 6.53 25.93 -0.58
C ASN A 298 5.69 25.39 0.59
N ASN A 299 5.54 24.07 0.70
CA ASN A 299 4.64 23.37 1.62
C ASN A 299 3.23 23.94 1.57
N ASN A 300 2.69 24.09 0.36
CA ASN A 300 1.32 24.50 0.14
C ASN A 300 0.47 23.30 -0.22
N SER A 301 -0.15 22.70 0.80
CA SER A 301 -0.98 21.50 0.70
C SER A 301 -2.18 21.68 -0.24
N SER A 302 -2.88 22.82 -0.14
CA SER A 302 -4.08 23.09 -0.95
C SER A 302 -3.76 23.37 -2.41
N GLY A 303 -2.65 24.06 -2.68
CA GLY A 303 -2.14 24.30 -4.02
C GLY A 303 -1.62 23.03 -4.68
N THR A 304 -0.92 22.19 -3.91
CA THR A 304 -0.44 20.88 -4.36
C THR A 304 -1.62 20.00 -4.76
N LEU A 305 -2.66 19.93 -3.93
CA LEU A 305 -3.90 19.22 -4.24
C LEU A 305 -4.57 19.73 -5.52
N GLU A 306 -4.73 21.04 -5.66
CA GLU A 306 -5.33 21.67 -6.85
C GLU A 306 -4.51 21.37 -8.12
N ALA A 307 -3.17 21.40 -8.03
CA ALA A 307 -2.30 21.05 -9.14
C ALA A 307 -2.38 19.56 -9.50
N MET A 308 -2.41 18.66 -8.51
CA MET A 308 -2.56 17.22 -8.73
C MET A 308 -3.86 16.87 -9.44
N ILE A 309 -4.98 17.50 -9.08
CA ILE A 309 -6.27 17.29 -9.76
C ILE A 309 -6.18 17.70 -11.23
N ARG A 310 -5.54 18.83 -11.53
CA ARG A 310 -5.34 19.30 -12.91
C ARG A 310 -4.40 18.38 -13.70
N GLY A 311 -3.32 17.92 -13.09
CA GLY A 311 -2.40 16.93 -13.68
C GLY A 311 -3.07 15.60 -13.98
N ASP A 312 -3.88 15.07 -13.06
CA ASP A 312 -4.63 13.83 -13.29
C ASP A 312 -5.69 13.96 -14.40
N ALA A 313 -6.32 15.13 -14.53
CA ALA A 313 -7.22 15.39 -15.65
C ALA A 313 -6.49 15.34 -17.02
N ALA A 314 -5.26 15.84 -17.10
CA ALA A 314 -4.44 15.71 -18.32
C ALA A 314 -4.05 14.26 -18.62
N ILE A 315 -3.80 13.43 -17.60
CA ILE A 315 -3.61 11.98 -17.79
C ILE A 315 -4.87 11.35 -18.38
N GLY A 316 -6.06 11.76 -17.91
CA GLY A 316 -7.34 11.33 -18.49
C GLY A 316 -7.44 11.65 -20.00
N GLU A 317 -7.11 12.88 -20.40
CA GLU A 317 -7.09 13.31 -21.81
C GLU A 317 -6.06 12.51 -22.65
N ALA A 318 -4.94 12.12 -22.05
CA ALA A 318 -3.92 11.28 -22.70
C ALA A 318 -4.42 9.83 -22.88
N LEU A 319 -5.11 9.26 -21.89
CA LEU A 319 -5.73 7.93 -21.98
C LEU A 319 -6.83 7.87 -23.05
N GLU A 320 -7.68 8.92 -23.15
CA GLU A 320 -8.67 9.01 -24.24
C GLU A 320 -8.00 9.04 -25.62
N PHE A 321 -6.80 9.61 -25.72
CA PHE A 321 -6.02 9.59 -26.95
C PHE A 321 -5.47 8.20 -27.28
N VAL A 322 -5.03 7.41 -26.28
CA VAL A 322 -4.63 6.00 -26.45
C VAL A 322 -5.79 5.16 -26.98
N ASP A 323 -7.00 5.32 -26.43
CA ASP A 323 -8.20 4.62 -26.89
C ASP A 323 -8.51 4.89 -28.37
N LYS A 324 -8.28 6.14 -28.80
CA LYS A 324 -8.48 6.57 -30.17
C LYS A 324 -7.36 6.15 -31.11
N TYR A 325 -6.12 6.13 -30.61
CA TYR A 325 -4.90 5.83 -31.33
C TYR A 325 -4.06 4.80 -30.55
N PRO A 326 -4.35 3.49 -30.67
CA PRO A 326 -3.68 2.44 -29.87
C PRO A 326 -2.18 2.29 -30.12
N ASN A 327 -1.64 2.99 -31.12
CA ASN A 327 -0.20 3.11 -31.38
C ASN A 327 0.42 4.32 -30.65
N THR A 328 -0.12 4.65 -29.48
CA THR A 328 0.33 5.73 -28.60
C THR A 328 0.91 5.12 -27.32
N LEU A 329 2.06 5.63 -26.88
CA LEU A 329 2.54 5.48 -25.51
C LEU A 329 2.11 6.70 -24.70
N VAL A 330 1.49 6.47 -23.56
CA VAL A 330 1.39 7.44 -22.47
C VAL A 330 2.34 6.99 -21.38
N ILE A 331 3.20 7.89 -20.90
CA ILE A 331 4.08 7.63 -19.76
C ILE A 331 4.13 8.84 -18.85
N THR A 332 4.09 8.57 -17.55
CA THR A 332 4.28 9.54 -16.48
C THR A 332 5.60 9.28 -15.77
N ALA A 333 6.32 10.37 -15.46
CA ALA A 333 7.48 10.36 -14.57
C ALA A 333 7.59 11.73 -13.92
N ALA A 334 8.00 11.77 -12.66
CA ALA A 334 8.51 12.97 -11.99
C ALA A 334 10.01 12.81 -11.80
N ASP A 335 10.73 13.91 -11.69
CA ASP A 335 12.17 13.93 -11.44
C ASP A 335 12.53 14.00 -9.95
N SER A 336 11.61 14.54 -9.13
CA SER A 336 11.71 14.63 -7.67
C SER A 336 10.39 14.30 -6.95
N ASP A 337 10.45 14.25 -5.62
CA ASP A 337 9.36 14.33 -4.65
C ASP A 337 9.44 15.69 -3.95
N ALA A 338 8.52 16.61 -4.28
CA ALA A 338 8.53 17.98 -3.79
C ALA A 338 8.06 18.05 -2.33
N GLY A 339 8.95 18.53 -1.46
CA GLY A 339 8.69 18.73 -0.04
C GLY A 339 8.61 17.45 0.82
N GLY A 340 8.61 16.26 0.22
CA GLY A 340 8.48 14.99 0.94
C GLY A 340 7.11 14.91 1.63
N LEU A 341 6.06 15.08 0.84
CA LEU A 341 4.68 15.15 1.30
C LEU A 341 4.19 13.80 1.83
N GLU A 342 3.69 13.76 3.07
CA GLU A 342 2.97 12.59 3.59
C GLU A 342 1.62 12.94 4.23
N VAL A 343 0.72 11.95 4.22
CA VAL A 343 -0.62 12.11 4.79
C VAL A 343 -0.64 11.66 6.24
N ARG A 344 -1.29 12.43 7.12
CA ARG A 344 -1.51 12.07 8.52
C ARG A 344 -2.99 11.95 8.86
N ASP A 345 -3.39 10.76 9.30
CA ASP A 345 -4.73 10.48 9.82
C ASP A 345 -4.68 9.41 10.94
N PRO A 346 -5.78 9.17 11.70
CA PRO A 346 -7.04 9.91 11.69
C PRO A 346 -6.92 11.25 12.43
N LEU A 347 -7.68 12.26 12.00
CA LEU A 347 -7.82 13.55 12.70
C LEU A 347 -9.27 13.87 13.07
N GLU A 348 -9.46 14.64 14.13
CA GLU A 348 -10.80 15.07 14.57
C GLU A 348 -11.37 16.16 13.64
N SER A 349 -12.61 15.98 13.20
CA SER A 349 -13.32 17.02 12.44
C SER A 349 -13.54 18.26 13.32
N GLY A 350 -13.22 19.43 12.77
CA GLY A 350 -13.53 20.74 13.38
C GLY A 350 -12.51 21.24 14.39
N GLU A 351 -11.44 20.48 14.65
CA GLU A 351 -10.26 20.92 15.38
C GLU A 351 -9.07 21.09 14.42
N PRO A 352 -8.11 21.98 14.71
CA PRO A 352 -6.90 22.10 13.91
C PRO A 352 -6.05 20.82 13.87
N VAL A 353 -5.33 20.61 12.78
CA VAL A 353 -4.47 19.43 12.56
C VAL A 353 -3.32 19.28 13.56
N GLY A 354 -2.88 20.37 14.20
CA GLY A 354 -1.87 20.31 15.26
C GLY A 354 -0.44 20.17 14.75
N THR A 355 0.34 19.36 15.46
CA THR A 355 1.78 19.12 15.21
C THR A 355 2.09 17.63 15.26
N ILE A 356 3.11 17.21 14.54
CA ILE A 356 3.72 15.89 14.56
C ILE A 356 5.13 15.98 15.14
N ASN A 357 5.62 14.92 15.78
CA ASN A 357 6.97 14.89 16.34
C ASN A 357 7.93 14.38 15.26
N ALA A 358 8.93 15.17 14.87
CA ALA A 358 9.85 14.84 13.79
C ALA A 358 11.29 14.72 14.31
N ASN A 359 11.90 13.55 14.11
CA ASN A 359 13.26 13.21 14.53
C ASN A 359 13.56 13.59 16.00
N PRO A 360 12.82 13.04 16.99
CA PRO A 360 13.08 13.31 18.39
C PRO A 360 14.41 12.70 18.84
N THR A 361 15.05 13.35 19.82
CA THR A 361 16.15 12.73 20.58
C THR A 361 15.56 12.16 21.87
N THR A 362 16.16 12.42 23.03
CA THR A 362 15.49 12.24 24.33
C THR A 362 14.41 13.31 24.60
N GLU A 363 14.26 14.30 23.73
CA GLU A 363 13.29 15.41 23.85
C GLU A 363 12.46 15.54 22.56
N PRO A 364 11.15 15.89 22.66
CA PRO A 364 10.29 16.09 21.49
C PRO A 364 10.70 17.29 20.62
N ARG A 365 10.49 17.16 19.31
CA ARG A 365 10.69 18.19 18.29
C ARG A 365 9.41 18.32 17.44
N PRO A 366 8.40 19.09 17.89
CA PRO A 366 7.13 19.20 17.19
C PRO A 366 7.22 20.10 15.95
N VAL A 367 6.75 19.59 14.81
CA VAL A 367 6.59 20.28 13.53
C VAL A 367 5.09 20.40 13.22
N PRO A 368 4.58 21.55 12.76
CA PRO A 368 3.16 21.68 12.40
C PRO A 368 2.75 20.73 11.28
N LEU A 369 1.47 20.36 11.24
CA LEU A 369 0.84 19.78 10.07
C LEU A 369 0.08 20.88 9.32
N ASP A 370 -0.14 20.69 8.03
CA ASP A 370 -1.01 21.53 7.22
C ASP A 370 -2.43 20.95 7.14
N GLY A 371 -3.39 21.86 7.25
CA GLY A 371 -4.79 21.63 6.92
C GLY A 371 -5.17 22.39 5.64
N VAL A 372 -6.47 22.53 5.40
CA VAL A 372 -7.01 23.15 4.16
C VAL A 372 -6.51 24.57 3.92
N ASP A 373 -6.23 25.34 4.98
CA ASP A 373 -5.84 26.75 4.87
C ASP A 373 -4.38 26.99 5.30
N GLY A 374 -3.52 25.95 5.29
CA GLY A 374 -2.11 26.03 5.70
C GLY A 374 -1.84 25.49 7.10
N ALA A 375 -0.78 25.99 7.74
CA ALA A 375 -0.20 25.40 8.94
C ALA A 375 -1.14 25.46 10.15
N ASN A 376 -1.37 24.31 10.77
CA ASN A 376 -2.22 24.13 11.94
C ASN A 376 -3.63 24.73 11.74
N THR A 377 -4.22 24.47 10.57
CA THR A 377 -5.62 24.80 10.24
C THR A 377 -6.51 23.56 10.28
N LEU A 378 -7.77 23.66 9.83
CA LEU A 378 -8.71 22.53 9.87
C LEU A 378 -8.29 21.43 8.86
N PRO A 379 -8.49 20.14 9.18
CA PRO A 379 -8.10 19.04 8.32
C PRO A 379 -8.86 19.06 6.98
N PHE A 380 -8.27 18.41 5.99
CA PHE A 380 -8.97 17.98 4.78
C PHE A 380 -9.99 16.89 5.14
N THR A 381 -11.01 16.74 4.30
CA THR A 381 -12.02 15.69 4.43
C THR A 381 -12.03 14.87 3.14
N ALA A 382 -11.78 13.57 3.26
CA ALA A 382 -11.86 12.64 2.14
C ALA A 382 -13.30 12.49 1.63
N ALA A 383 -13.45 12.21 0.34
CA ALA A 383 -14.71 11.68 -0.18
C ALA A 383 -15.01 10.30 0.45
N PRO A 384 -16.29 9.90 0.54
CA PRO A 384 -16.65 8.69 1.25
C PRO A 384 -16.02 7.44 0.64
N ASP A 385 -15.67 6.48 1.50
CA ASP A 385 -15.28 5.12 1.11
C ASP A 385 -16.47 4.32 0.54
N ALA A 386 -16.24 3.07 0.17
CA ALA A 386 -17.26 2.16 -0.35
C ALA A 386 -18.41 1.89 0.64
N ASN A 387 -18.18 2.08 1.95
CA ASN A 387 -19.18 1.94 3.01
C ASN A 387 -19.92 3.24 3.33
N GLY A 388 -19.45 4.38 2.80
CA GLY A 388 -19.97 5.72 3.04
C GLY A 388 -19.33 6.44 4.23
N ASP A 389 -18.24 5.90 4.77
CA ASP A 389 -17.44 6.47 5.86
C ASP A 389 -16.51 7.56 5.32
N VAL A 390 -16.24 8.57 6.15
CA VAL A 390 -15.50 9.77 5.79
C VAL A 390 -14.38 10.00 6.78
N PHE A 391 -13.19 10.29 6.26
CA PHE A 391 -11.96 10.45 7.04
C PHE A 391 -11.44 11.88 6.96
N ASN A 392 -10.88 12.39 8.06
CA ASN A 392 -10.21 13.68 8.06
C ASN A 392 -8.71 13.47 8.23
N PHE A 393 -7.93 14.25 7.48
CA PHE A 393 -6.49 14.11 7.43
C PHE A 393 -5.80 15.47 7.29
N GLY A 394 -4.53 15.51 7.65
CA GLY A 394 -3.64 16.65 7.46
C GLY A 394 -2.42 16.23 6.67
N ILE A 395 -1.59 17.19 6.28
CA ILE A 395 -0.38 16.96 5.52
C ILE A 395 0.84 17.24 6.40
N GLY A 396 1.77 16.29 6.42
CA GLY A 396 3.11 16.48 6.98
C GLY A 396 4.11 16.63 5.84
N TRP A 397 5.19 17.35 6.12
CA TRP A 397 6.24 17.64 5.15
C TRP A 397 7.59 17.31 5.78
N VAL A 398 8.51 16.76 5.00
CA VAL A 398 9.90 16.63 5.43
C VAL A 398 10.57 18.00 5.39
N GLY A 399 10.35 18.77 4.32
CA GLY A 399 10.87 20.12 4.18
C GLY A 399 10.35 20.81 2.93
N THR A 400 11.05 21.85 2.48
CA THR A 400 10.77 22.62 1.26
C THR A 400 11.62 22.27 0.02
N PRO A 401 12.73 21.50 0.12
CA PRO A 401 13.46 21.05 -1.07
C PRO A 401 12.78 19.89 -1.81
N ASP A 402 13.36 19.58 -2.97
CA ASP A 402 13.16 18.34 -3.70
C ASP A 402 13.86 17.17 -3.02
N PHE A 403 13.17 16.05 -2.93
CA PHE A 403 13.74 14.79 -2.47
C PHE A 403 13.81 13.78 -3.64
N PRO A 404 14.84 12.93 -3.70
CA PRO A 404 14.91 11.79 -4.60
C PRO A 404 13.91 10.66 -4.28
N GLY A 405 12.85 10.94 -3.51
CA GLY A 405 12.00 10.01 -2.77
C GLY A 405 11.25 8.95 -3.58
N ALA A 406 10.08 8.55 -3.10
CA ALA A 406 9.37 7.37 -3.57
C ALA A 406 8.65 7.52 -4.93
N ILE A 407 9.35 8.04 -5.94
CA ILE A 407 8.79 8.36 -7.25
C ILE A 407 8.42 7.07 -7.99
N VAL A 408 7.22 7.05 -8.58
CA VAL A 408 6.73 5.93 -9.39
C VAL A 408 6.33 6.43 -10.77
N SER A 409 6.99 5.91 -11.79
CA SER A 409 6.59 6.10 -13.19
C SER A 409 5.50 5.11 -13.56
N LYS A 410 4.55 5.53 -14.41
CA LYS A 410 3.52 4.63 -14.93
C LYS A 410 3.31 4.81 -16.43
N ALA A 411 2.92 3.73 -17.11
CA ALA A 411 2.74 3.75 -18.57
C ALA A 411 1.50 2.99 -19.03
N SER A 412 0.97 3.37 -20.20
CA SER A 412 -0.12 2.66 -20.91
C SER A 412 0.00 2.79 -22.42
N GLY A 413 -0.56 1.81 -23.14
CA GLY A 413 -0.55 1.77 -24.59
C GLY A 413 0.70 1.11 -25.17
N LEU A 414 1.13 1.54 -26.35
CA LEU A 414 2.19 0.88 -27.12
C LEU A 414 3.52 0.88 -26.36
N ASN A 415 4.09 -0.31 -26.14
CA ASN A 415 5.32 -0.59 -25.41
C ASN A 415 5.25 -0.35 -23.88
N ALA A 416 4.10 0.00 -23.30
CA ALA A 416 4.01 0.24 -21.86
C ALA A 416 4.42 -0.98 -21.00
N ASP A 417 4.24 -2.19 -21.54
CA ASP A 417 4.68 -3.47 -20.96
C ASP A 417 6.20 -3.61 -20.80
N LYS A 418 6.98 -2.71 -21.43
CA LYS A 418 8.43 -2.68 -21.32
C LYS A 418 8.96 -1.80 -20.18
N LEU A 419 8.09 -1.06 -19.48
CA LEU A 419 8.49 -0.30 -18.29
C LEU A 419 8.89 -1.28 -17.17
N PRO A 420 10.16 -1.30 -16.72
CA PRO A 420 10.56 -2.23 -15.66
C PRO A 420 10.05 -1.78 -14.29
N ALA A 421 9.90 -2.74 -13.36
CA ALA A 421 9.45 -2.50 -11.98
C ALA A 421 10.38 -1.59 -11.15
N THR A 422 11.65 -1.46 -11.55
CA THR A 422 12.58 -0.40 -11.13
C THR A 422 13.25 0.16 -12.39
N VAL A 423 13.11 1.46 -12.64
CA VAL A 423 13.56 2.14 -13.85
C VAL A 423 14.59 3.23 -13.53
N ASP A 424 15.74 3.20 -14.21
CA ASP A 424 16.65 4.36 -14.22
C ASP A 424 16.01 5.48 -15.05
N ASN A 425 16.16 6.74 -14.65
CA ASN A 425 15.50 7.86 -15.35
C ASN A 425 15.82 7.95 -16.86
N THR A 426 16.96 7.42 -17.32
CA THR A 426 17.30 7.31 -18.75
C THR A 426 16.37 6.36 -19.52
N GLY A 427 15.77 5.37 -18.83
CA GLY A 427 14.81 4.42 -19.38
C GLY A 427 13.51 5.06 -19.87
N ILE A 428 13.11 6.23 -19.32
CA ILE A 428 11.96 6.99 -19.81
C ILE A 428 12.21 7.46 -21.26
N TYR A 429 13.42 7.97 -21.54
CA TYR A 429 13.82 8.34 -22.90
C TYR A 429 13.86 7.12 -23.83
N GLU A 430 14.44 6.00 -23.37
CA GLU A 430 14.51 4.76 -24.15
C GLU A 430 13.14 4.33 -24.64
N LEU A 431 12.15 4.31 -23.74
CA LEU A 431 10.80 3.88 -24.06
C LEU A 431 10.10 4.85 -25.01
N MET A 432 10.22 6.16 -24.78
CA MET A 432 9.70 7.17 -25.71
C MET A 432 10.35 7.06 -27.09
N TYR A 433 11.67 6.85 -27.15
CA TYR A 433 12.41 6.78 -28.40
C TYR A 433 12.02 5.55 -29.20
N GLU A 434 11.93 4.39 -28.55
CA GLU A 434 11.51 3.15 -29.18
C GLU A 434 10.11 3.31 -29.79
N THR A 435 9.15 3.83 -29.01
CA THR A 435 7.79 4.02 -29.52
C THR A 435 7.77 5.02 -30.68
N LEU A 436 8.43 6.17 -30.53
CA LEU A 436 8.33 7.26 -31.51
C LEU A 436 9.04 6.94 -32.84
N PHE A 437 10.16 6.22 -32.79
CA PHE A 437 11.04 5.97 -33.94
C PHE A 437 11.16 4.50 -34.36
N ASP A 438 10.47 3.57 -33.67
CA ASP A 438 10.54 2.13 -33.93
C ASP A 438 12.00 1.63 -33.89
N THR A 439 12.74 2.12 -32.89
CA THR A 439 14.19 1.89 -32.71
C THR A 439 14.48 1.65 -31.23
N GLU A 440 14.74 0.40 -30.88
CA GLU A 440 15.20 0.00 -29.56
C GLU A 440 16.64 0.49 -29.34
N LEU A 441 16.87 1.12 -28.18
CA LEU A 441 18.18 1.61 -27.75
C LEU A 441 18.77 0.64 -26.72
N GLU A 442 20.09 0.60 -26.60
CA GLU A 442 20.75 -0.20 -25.56
C GLU A 442 20.63 0.53 -24.22
N SER A 443 20.03 -0.15 -23.23
CA SER A 443 19.81 0.45 -21.92
C SER A 443 21.10 0.76 -21.18
N ARG A 444 21.16 1.93 -20.52
CA ARG A 444 22.31 2.32 -19.68
C ARG A 444 22.52 1.33 -18.53
N VAL A 445 21.44 0.99 -17.84
CA VAL A 445 21.42 -0.05 -16.80
C VAL A 445 20.66 -1.25 -17.33
N PRO A 446 21.30 -2.43 -17.47
CA PRO A 446 20.62 -3.62 -17.95
C PRO A 446 19.43 -4.01 -17.06
N ALA A 447 18.33 -4.43 -17.67
CA ALA A 447 17.21 -4.98 -16.94
C ALA A 447 17.63 -6.24 -16.16
N PRO A 448 17.03 -6.48 -14.97
CA PRO A 448 17.22 -7.73 -14.23
C PRO A 448 16.87 -8.96 -15.07
N THR A 449 17.42 -10.11 -14.69
CA THR A 449 17.07 -11.37 -15.34
C THR A 449 15.63 -11.76 -14.95
N PRO A 450 14.74 -12.03 -15.91
CA PRO A 450 13.38 -12.49 -15.60
C PRO A 450 13.41 -13.82 -14.84
N ALA A 451 12.40 -14.02 -13.98
CA ALA A 451 12.20 -15.29 -13.30
C ALA A 451 12.05 -16.45 -14.31
N PRO A 452 12.44 -17.67 -13.93
CA PRO A 452 12.12 -18.85 -14.72
C PRO A 452 10.59 -19.03 -14.83
N GLU A 453 10.13 -19.42 -16.01
CA GLU A 453 8.72 -19.72 -16.27
C GLU A 453 8.23 -20.86 -15.36
N ALA A 454 7.07 -20.65 -14.74
CA ALA A 454 6.39 -21.67 -13.94
C ALA A 454 6.06 -22.91 -14.79
N THR A 455 6.09 -24.07 -14.14
CA THR A 455 5.86 -25.40 -14.76
C THR A 455 4.54 -26.06 -14.35
N LYS A 456 3.80 -25.43 -13.43
CA LYS A 456 2.53 -25.87 -12.85
C LYS A 456 1.55 -24.69 -12.78
N ASP A 457 0.27 -24.99 -12.62
CA ASP A 457 -0.80 -24.01 -12.46
C ASP A 457 -1.04 -23.61 -10.99
N THR A 458 -0.46 -24.35 -10.04
CA THR A 458 -0.45 -24.06 -8.60
C THR A 458 0.95 -24.26 -8.02
N GLY A 459 1.26 -23.56 -6.94
CA GLY A 459 2.62 -23.49 -6.41
C GLY A 459 2.72 -23.16 -4.94
N ASN A 460 3.88 -22.61 -4.59
CA ASN A 460 4.25 -22.13 -3.26
C ASN A 460 4.12 -20.61 -3.21
N VAL A 461 3.99 -20.07 -2.00
CA VAL A 461 4.03 -18.62 -1.77
C VAL A 461 5.04 -18.33 -0.66
N ILE A 462 5.93 -17.37 -0.93
CA ILE A 462 6.74 -16.68 0.07
C ILE A 462 6.23 -15.23 0.11
N PHE A 463 5.57 -14.87 1.20
CA PHE A 463 5.16 -13.50 1.46
C PHE A 463 6.16 -12.87 2.43
N ILE A 464 6.82 -11.79 2.02
CA ILE A 464 7.74 -11.03 2.86
C ILE A 464 7.12 -9.65 3.13
N HIS A 465 6.90 -9.35 4.40
CA HIS A 465 6.35 -8.09 4.91
C HIS A 465 7.49 -7.31 5.59
N PRO A 466 8.20 -6.44 4.84
CA PRO A 466 9.07 -5.45 5.45
C PRO A 466 8.18 -4.32 6.00
N ASP A 467 7.79 -4.41 7.28
CA ASP A 467 6.79 -3.52 7.90
C ASP A 467 7.25 -2.05 7.81
N GLY A 468 6.31 -1.14 7.54
CA GLY A 468 6.60 0.29 7.49
C GLY A 468 7.46 0.77 6.31
N THR A 469 7.64 -0.01 5.23
CA THR A 469 8.59 0.37 4.16
C THR A 469 7.99 1.07 2.94
N SER A 470 8.75 2.05 2.44
CA SER A 470 8.51 2.77 1.19
C SER A 470 9.72 2.67 0.26
N PRO A 471 9.62 3.02 -1.04
CA PRO A 471 10.77 3.10 -1.93
C PRO A 471 11.90 4.01 -1.43
N SER A 472 11.61 5.03 -0.60
CA SER A 472 12.63 5.89 0.02
C SER A 472 13.53 5.10 0.99
N HIS A 473 12.97 4.12 1.72
CA HIS A 473 13.74 3.20 2.58
C HIS A 473 14.71 2.34 1.75
N PHE A 474 14.20 1.73 0.67
CA PHE A 474 15.04 0.97 -0.25
C PHE A 474 16.09 1.86 -0.94
N MET A 475 15.78 3.12 -1.22
CA MET A 475 16.73 4.04 -1.81
C MET A 475 17.89 4.37 -0.86
N ALA A 476 17.60 4.63 0.42
CA ALA A 476 18.64 4.86 1.42
C ALA A 476 19.62 3.68 1.48
N LEU A 477 19.10 2.45 1.57
CA LEU A 477 19.93 1.23 1.54
C LEU A 477 20.69 1.08 0.22
N ARG A 478 20.03 1.27 -0.92
CA ARG A 478 20.63 1.12 -2.26
C ARG A 478 21.83 2.04 -2.42
N ASN A 479 21.70 3.31 -2.03
CA ASN A 479 22.78 4.27 -2.14
C ASN A 479 23.99 3.86 -1.28
N ILE A 480 23.78 3.26 -0.10
CA ILE A 480 24.84 2.79 0.79
C ILE A 480 25.51 1.51 0.26
N GLU A 481 24.72 0.54 -0.22
CA GLU A 481 25.21 -0.81 -0.52
C GLU A 481 25.53 -1.05 -2.00
N GLU A 482 24.89 -0.36 -2.92
CA GLU A 482 25.05 -0.64 -4.36
C GLU A 482 25.33 0.61 -5.19
N GLY A 483 25.11 1.80 -4.63
CA GLY A 483 25.12 3.08 -5.35
C GLY A 483 23.82 3.31 -6.11
N PRO A 484 23.56 4.53 -6.62
CA PRO A 484 22.26 4.89 -7.20
C PRO A 484 21.95 4.14 -8.52
N ASP A 485 22.99 3.63 -9.20
CA ASP A 485 22.87 2.75 -10.37
C ASP A 485 22.70 1.27 -10.04
N GLY A 486 22.97 0.91 -8.79
CA GLY A 486 22.91 -0.44 -8.28
C GLY A 486 21.50 -1.02 -8.19
N ARG A 487 21.40 -2.31 -7.91
CA ARG A 487 20.11 -3.01 -7.76
C ARG A 487 20.16 -3.89 -6.51
N LEU A 488 19.36 -3.52 -5.51
CA LEU A 488 19.04 -4.40 -4.39
C LEU A 488 18.25 -5.62 -4.88
N ASN A 489 18.02 -6.62 -4.03
CA ASN A 489 17.20 -7.76 -4.41
C ASN A 489 15.75 -7.34 -4.69
N TRP A 490 15.20 -6.40 -3.92
CA TRP A 490 13.88 -5.81 -4.18
C TRP A 490 13.80 -5.09 -5.54
N ASP A 491 14.90 -4.55 -6.05
CA ASP A 491 14.94 -3.92 -7.37
C ASP A 491 14.95 -4.90 -8.53
N LYS A 492 15.28 -6.16 -8.27
CA LYS A 492 15.34 -7.24 -9.29
C LYS A 492 13.98 -7.89 -9.52
N MET A 493 13.02 -7.66 -8.63
CA MET A 493 11.65 -8.16 -8.77
C MET A 493 10.98 -7.61 -10.03
N SER A 494 10.10 -8.40 -10.65
CA SER A 494 9.69 -8.19 -12.05
C SER A 494 8.51 -7.24 -12.22
N ASN A 495 7.67 -7.10 -11.20
CA ASN A 495 6.44 -6.33 -11.26
C ASN A 495 6.33 -5.42 -10.02
N ALA A 496 5.73 -4.25 -10.20
CA ALA A 496 5.49 -3.28 -9.13
C ALA A 496 4.07 -2.74 -9.20
N GLY A 497 3.52 -2.41 -8.04
CA GLY A 497 2.21 -1.80 -7.90
C GLY A 497 2.16 -0.84 -6.71
N VAL A 498 1.58 0.33 -6.91
CA VAL A 498 1.31 1.28 -5.81
C VAL A 498 0.27 0.66 -4.89
N TYR A 499 0.60 0.50 -3.61
CA TYR A 499 -0.23 -0.18 -2.64
C TYR A 499 -1.16 0.80 -1.92
N LEU A 500 -2.45 0.47 -1.84
CA LEU A 500 -3.47 1.27 -1.17
C LEU A 500 -3.87 0.59 0.16
N GLY A 501 -3.31 1.10 1.27
CA GLY A 501 -3.34 0.48 2.59
C GLY A 501 -4.54 0.79 3.47
N HIS A 502 -5.54 1.57 3.02
CA HIS A 502 -6.60 2.05 3.89
C HIS A 502 -7.45 0.92 4.50
N MET A 503 -7.98 1.21 5.68
CA MET A 503 -8.78 0.32 6.52
C MET A 503 -10.26 0.66 6.44
N GLU A 504 -11.12 -0.11 7.13
CA GLU A 504 -12.57 0.18 7.22
C GLU A 504 -12.85 1.55 7.87
N ASP A 505 -11.95 2.04 8.74
CA ASP A 505 -12.20 3.20 9.60
C ASP A 505 -11.05 4.24 9.65
N ARG A 506 -10.05 4.13 8.78
CA ARG A 506 -8.96 5.12 8.60
C ARG A 506 -8.22 4.97 7.27
N LEU A 507 -7.50 6.03 6.86
CA LEU A 507 -6.67 6.04 5.65
C LEU A 507 -5.33 5.33 5.85
N THR A 508 -4.71 5.48 7.02
CA THR A 508 -3.43 4.85 7.38
C THR A 508 -3.62 3.41 7.81
N GLY A 509 -2.79 2.52 7.26
CA GLY A 509 -2.68 1.14 7.72
C GLY A 509 -2.16 1.05 9.16
N THR A 510 -2.20 -0.14 9.73
CA THR A 510 -1.53 -0.47 11.00
C THR A 510 -1.23 -1.94 11.00
N SER A 511 -0.09 -2.35 11.58
CA SER A 511 0.44 -3.70 11.45
C SER A 511 -0.62 -4.78 11.68
N ASN A 512 -1.43 -4.66 12.75
CA ASN A 512 -2.48 -5.63 13.03
C ASN A 512 -3.60 -5.70 11.97
N GLY A 513 -4.22 -4.57 11.61
CA GLY A 513 -5.30 -4.57 10.62
C GLY A 513 -4.79 -4.87 9.21
N GLY A 514 -3.57 -4.43 8.88
CA GLY A 514 -2.88 -4.70 7.62
C GLY A 514 -2.63 -6.20 7.45
N ALA A 515 -2.01 -6.82 8.44
CA ALA A 515 -1.75 -8.26 8.45
C ALA A 515 -3.03 -9.10 8.40
N VAL A 516 -4.08 -8.70 9.13
CA VAL A 516 -5.39 -9.37 9.02
C VAL A 516 -5.96 -9.24 7.61
N THR A 517 -5.80 -8.09 6.96
CA THR A 517 -6.23 -7.88 5.58
C THR A 517 -5.47 -8.79 4.62
N HIS A 518 -4.15 -8.91 4.74
CA HIS A 518 -3.35 -9.85 3.94
C HIS A 518 -3.70 -11.31 4.22
N ALA A 519 -4.06 -11.66 5.46
CA ALA A 519 -4.42 -13.00 5.87
C ALA A 519 -5.83 -13.43 5.44
N ASN A 520 -6.74 -12.49 5.18
CA ASN A 520 -8.16 -12.75 4.93
C ASN A 520 -8.70 -12.20 3.60
N GLY A 521 -8.00 -11.26 2.95
CA GLY A 521 -8.46 -10.63 1.70
C GLY A 521 -9.66 -9.70 1.88
N VAL A 522 -9.89 -9.19 3.09
CA VAL A 522 -10.98 -8.24 3.37
C VAL A 522 -10.46 -7.09 4.24
N LYS A 523 -10.90 -5.87 3.95
CA LYS A 523 -10.61 -4.71 4.80
C LYS A 523 -11.24 -4.91 6.17
N VAL A 524 -10.48 -4.55 7.20
CA VAL A 524 -10.93 -4.59 8.59
C VAL A 524 -10.71 -3.25 9.26
N PHE A 525 -11.37 -3.07 10.39
CA PHE A 525 -11.14 -1.92 11.24
C PHE A 525 -9.76 -1.98 11.93
N ASN A 526 -9.35 -0.80 12.35
CA ASN A 526 -8.07 -0.41 12.90
C ASN A 526 -7.44 -1.32 13.98
N GLU A 527 -8.17 -1.79 14.99
CA GLU A 527 -7.64 -2.67 16.06
C GLU A 527 -7.87 -4.17 15.80
N SER A 528 -8.28 -4.55 14.59
CA SER A 528 -8.54 -5.96 14.28
C SER A 528 -7.29 -6.82 14.42
N PHE A 529 -7.44 -7.96 15.08
CA PHE A 529 -6.46 -9.06 15.12
C PHE A 529 -7.25 -10.36 14.94
N GLY A 530 -7.71 -10.62 13.71
CA GLY A 530 -8.46 -11.82 13.32
C GLY A 530 -9.98 -11.79 13.58
N LEU A 531 -10.52 -10.73 14.20
CA LEU A 531 -11.95 -10.54 14.45
C LEU A 531 -12.49 -9.21 13.88
N ASP A 532 -13.78 -9.16 13.56
CA ASP A 532 -14.46 -7.92 13.18
C ASP A 532 -14.63 -6.96 14.38
N LYS A 533 -15.07 -5.72 14.14
CA LYS A 533 -15.28 -4.70 15.19
C LYS A 533 -16.24 -5.11 16.31
N ASN A 534 -17.06 -6.13 16.09
CA ASN A 534 -18.01 -6.68 17.06
C ASN A 534 -17.51 -7.97 17.73
N ASN A 535 -16.24 -8.35 17.53
CA ASN A 535 -15.63 -9.61 17.97
C ASN A 535 -16.24 -10.87 17.33
N ASN A 536 -16.82 -10.77 16.13
CA ASN A 536 -17.21 -11.94 15.36
C ASN A 536 -16.03 -12.42 14.48
N GLN A 537 -16.09 -13.69 14.12
CA GLN A 537 -15.17 -14.29 13.15
C GLN A 537 -15.29 -13.60 11.79
N ILE A 538 -14.15 -13.25 11.20
CA ILE A 538 -14.08 -12.67 9.87
C ILE A 538 -14.51 -13.73 8.83
N THR A 539 -15.19 -13.27 7.78
CA THR A 539 -15.37 -14.07 6.57
C THR A 539 -14.35 -13.60 5.54
N PRO A 540 -13.31 -14.39 5.27
CA PRO A 540 -12.30 -14.07 4.26
C PRO A 540 -12.93 -14.00 2.87
N ALA A 541 -12.18 -13.44 1.91
CA ALA A 541 -12.57 -13.38 0.50
C ALA A 541 -12.87 -14.76 -0.10
N SER A 542 -12.24 -15.83 0.42
CA SER A 542 -12.54 -17.24 0.06
C SER A 542 -13.90 -17.75 0.53
N GLY A 543 -14.60 -16.99 1.38
CA GLY A 543 -15.86 -17.36 2.03
C GLY A 543 -15.71 -18.26 3.27
N LYS A 544 -14.52 -18.81 3.55
CA LYS A 544 -14.27 -19.75 4.66
C LYS A 544 -14.28 -19.04 6.02
N THR A 545 -15.46 -18.68 6.55
CA THR A 545 -15.56 -17.95 7.84
C THR A 545 -14.71 -18.54 8.96
N GLY A 546 -13.82 -17.72 9.53
CA GLY A 546 -12.90 -18.08 10.60
C GLY A 546 -11.69 -18.91 10.17
N PHE A 547 -11.31 -18.85 8.89
CA PHE A 547 -10.06 -19.43 8.37
C PHE A 547 -9.23 -18.35 7.68
N THR A 548 -8.00 -18.12 8.09
CA THR A 548 -7.04 -17.34 7.29
C THR A 548 -6.53 -18.15 6.09
N ILE A 549 -5.82 -17.51 5.17
CA ILE A 549 -5.12 -18.21 4.08
C ILE A 549 -4.10 -19.24 4.60
N LEU A 550 -3.46 -18.99 5.74
CA LEU A 550 -2.56 -19.95 6.40
C LEU A 550 -3.32 -21.19 6.88
N GLU A 551 -4.45 -20.99 7.57
CA GLU A 551 -5.28 -22.10 8.05
C GLU A 551 -5.88 -22.90 6.89
N GLU A 552 -6.20 -22.24 5.77
CA GLU A 552 -6.59 -22.92 4.53
C GLU A 552 -5.45 -23.70 3.89
N ALA A 553 -4.21 -23.19 3.91
CA ALA A 553 -3.03 -23.89 3.43
C ALA A 553 -2.75 -25.15 4.25
N ILE A 554 -2.78 -25.03 5.60
CA ILE A 554 -2.66 -26.17 6.53
C ILE A 554 -3.78 -27.20 6.26
N ALA A 555 -5.02 -26.75 6.10
CA ALA A 555 -6.15 -27.64 5.81
C ALA A 555 -6.04 -28.34 4.44
N ALA A 556 -5.33 -27.73 3.48
CA ALA A 556 -5.00 -28.31 2.19
C ALA A 556 -3.81 -29.27 2.24
N GLY A 557 -3.15 -29.42 3.39
CA GLY A 557 -2.00 -30.31 3.59
C GLY A 557 -0.66 -29.69 3.19
N LYS A 558 -0.61 -28.38 2.93
CA LYS A 558 0.62 -27.66 2.63
C LYS A 558 1.40 -27.38 3.90
N SER A 559 2.72 -27.49 3.84
CA SER A 559 3.62 -27.08 4.91
C SER A 559 3.63 -25.56 5.07
N THR A 560 3.81 -25.05 6.29
CA THR A 560 3.79 -23.61 6.55
C THR A 560 4.88 -23.12 7.48
N ALA A 561 5.30 -21.86 7.27
CA ALA A 561 6.28 -21.17 8.10
C ALA A 561 5.84 -19.75 8.47
N LEU A 562 6.05 -19.38 9.73
CA LEU A 562 5.89 -18.02 10.26
C LEU A 562 7.23 -17.55 10.84
N ILE A 563 7.79 -16.50 10.28
CA ILE A 563 9.13 -16.00 10.57
C ILE A 563 9.06 -14.50 10.84
N GLN A 564 9.56 -14.04 11.97
CA GLN A 564 9.60 -12.61 12.24
C GLN A 564 10.81 -12.19 13.07
N SER A 565 11.27 -10.95 12.90
CA SER A 565 12.36 -10.38 13.72
C SER A 565 11.90 -9.82 15.08
N GLY A 566 10.61 -9.56 15.26
CA GLY A 566 10.01 -9.17 16.53
C GLY A 566 9.74 -10.34 17.48
N ASP A 567 8.88 -10.12 18.47
CA ASP A 567 8.32 -11.15 19.34
C ASP A 567 7.21 -11.96 18.64
N LEU A 568 7.10 -13.27 18.90
CA LEU A 568 6.14 -14.17 18.22
C LEU A 568 4.64 -13.76 18.24
N GLY A 569 4.27 -12.74 19.01
CA GLY A 569 2.95 -12.12 19.02
C GLY A 569 2.77 -10.96 18.03
N GLU A 570 3.83 -10.50 17.37
CA GLU A 570 3.77 -9.37 16.44
C GLU A 570 2.88 -9.67 15.22
N PRO A 571 2.09 -8.67 14.75
CA PRO A 571 0.95 -8.96 13.90
C PRO A 571 1.26 -9.46 12.48
N GLY A 572 2.31 -8.99 11.79
CA GLY A 572 2.53 -9.30 10.37
C GLY A 572 2.64 -10.79 10.09
N THR A 573 3.08 -11.57 11.08
CA THR A 573 2.99 -13.03 11.05
C THR A 573 1.87 -13.62 11.91
N ALA A 574 1.69 -13.15 13.15
CA ALA A 574 0.79 -13.82 14.09
C ALA A 574 -0.70 -13.69 13.72
N ALA A 575 -1.10 -12.63 13.00
CA ALA A 575 -2.48 -12.44 12.52
C ALA A 575 -2.92 -13.50 11.51
N PHE A 576 -1.98 -14.21 10.87
CA PHE A 576 -2.29 -15.36 10.02
C PHE A 576 -2.72 -16.60 10.83
N ALA A 577 -2.43 -16.67 12.12
CA ALA A 577 -2.64 -17.87 12.94
C ALA A 577 -3.49 -17.64 14.20
N ALA A 578 -3.77 -16.40 14.55
CA ALA A 578 -4.42 -16.07 15.81
C ALA A 578 -5.53 -15.03 15.63
N ALA A 579 -6.55 -15.15 16.49
CA ALA A 579 -7.61 -14.16 16.61
C ALA A 579 -7.88 -13.84 18.08
N THR A 580 -8.02 -12.56 18.42
CA THR A 580 -8.33 -12.14 19.80
C THR A 580 -9.34 -11.00 19.85
N THR A 581 -9.99 -10.84 21.01
CA THR A 581 -10.96 -9.77 21.20
C THR A 581 -10.31 -8.39 21.13
N ASN A 582 -10.94 -7.48 20.40
CA ASN A 582 -10.42 -6.16 20.02
C ASN A 582 -9.95 -5.34 21.23
N ARG A 583 -10.74 -5.36 22.32
CA ARG A 583 -10.47 -4.60 23.52
C ARG A 583 -11.10 -5.20 24.77
N ASP A 584 -10.37 -5.17 25.88
CA ASP A 584 -10.90 -5.50 27.20
C ASP A 584 -11.06 -4.22 28.05
N GLY A 585 -12.25 -3.63 28.01
CA GLY A 585 -12.49 -2.31 28.58
C GLY A 585 -11.81 -1.20 27.77
N ASP A 586 -11.32 -0.15 28.45
CA ASP A 586 -10.64 0.97 27.80
C ASP A 586 -9.09 0.84 27.80
N ASP A 587 -8.53 -0.25 28.35
CA ASP A 587 -7.12 -0.28 28.75
C ASP A 587 -6.25 -1.30 27.97
N ILE A 588 -6.80 -2.42 27.48
CA ILE A 588 -6.02 -3.50 26.84
C ILE A 588 -6.49 -3.70 25.40
N ARG A 589 -5.62 -3.45 24.42
CA ARG A 589 -5.88 -3.66 22.98
C ARG A 589 -5.65 -5.13 22.61
N ALA A 590 -6.17 -5.56 21.47
CA ALA A 590 -5.95 -6.90 20.92
C ALA A 590 -4.46 -7.27 20.84
N ARG A 591 -3.64 -6.44 20.17
CA ARG A 591 -2.19 -6.64 20.02
C ARG A 591 -1.42 -6.68 21.35
N ASP A 592 -2.00 -6.17 22.45
CA ASP A 592 -1.33 -6.22 23.77
C ASP A 592 -1.49 -7.58 24.47
N LYS A 593 -2.19 -8.55 23.88
CA LYS A 593 -2.47 -9.88 24.44
C LYS A 593 -1.47 -10.94 23.97
N ALA A 594 -0.18 -10.60 23.95
CA ALA A 594 0.90 -11.42 23.39
C ALA A 594 0.86 -12.90 23.85
N ALA A 595 0.59 -13.17 25.13
CA ALA A 595 0.53 -14.55 25.64
C ALA A 595 -0.59 -15.39 25.01
N GLU A 596 -1.76 -14.78 24.78
CA GLU A 596 -2.90 -15.45 24.12
C GLU A 596 -2.60 -15.69 22.64
N ILE A 597 -2.02 -14.69 21.99
CA ILE A 597 -1.67 -14.72 20.56
C ILE A 597 -0.60 -15.79 20.31
N ILE A 598 0.51 -15.77 21.05
CA ILE A 598 1.60 -16.74 20.91
C ILE A 598 1.12 -18.18 21.19
N GLU A 599 0.22 -18.37 22.17
CA GLU A 599 -0.36 -19.69 22.40
C GLU A 599 -1.16 -20.18 21.18
N GLN A 600 -1.92 -19.31 20.51
CA GLN A 600 -2.63 -19.65 19.28
C GLN A 600 -1.66 -19.95 18.12
N VAL A 601 -0.62 -19.13 17.94
CA VAL A 601 0.43 -19.36 16.93
C VAL A 601 1.08 -20.74 17.09
N ILE A 602 1.46 -21.13 18.31
CA ILE A 602 2.05 -22.46 18.60
C ILE A 602 1.05 -23.60 18.30
N ARG A 603 -0.24 -23.37 18.57
CA ARG A 603 -1.31 -24.35 18.40
C ARG A 603 -1.86 -24.45 16.98
N SER A 604 -1.58 -23.46 16.12
CA SER A 604 -2.13 -23.32 14.77
C SER A 604 -1.93 -24.56 13.89
N GLY A 605 -0.83 -25.29 14.13
CA GLY A 605 -0.42 -26.42 13.30
C GLY A 605 0.70 -26.09 12.32
N THR A 606 1.17 -24.83 12.28
CA THR A 606 2.34 -24.41 11.49
C THR A 606 3.56 -25.31 11.73
N ASP A 607 4.39 -25.53 10.72
CA ASP A 607 5.53 -26.44 10.82
C ASP A 607 6.75 -25.73 11.40
N VAL A 608 7.03 -24.51 10.93
CA VAL A 608 8.15 -23.70 11.40
C VAL A 608 7.66 -22.36 11.96
N ILE A 609 8.02 -22.07 13.21
CA ILE A 609 7.69 -20.81 13.89
C ILE A 609 9.00 -20.23 14.44
N MET A 610 9.34 -19.00 14.08
CA MET A 610 10.63 -18.41 14.45
C MET A 610 10.54 -16.92 14.74
N GLY A 611 11.09 -16.49 15.87
CA GLY A 611 11.16 -15.09 16.29
C GLY A 611 11.69 -14.92 17.72
N GLY A 612 11.39 -13.78 18.33
CA GLY A 612 11.72 -13.43 19.72
C GLY A 612 10.64 -13.80 20.74
N GLY A 613 10.64 -13.13 21.88
CA GLY A 613 9.51 -13.13 22.81
C GLY A 613 9.48 -14.24 23.86
N GLU A 614 10.62 -14.82 24.27
CA GLU A 614 10.64 -15.84 25.34
C GLU A 614 9.94 -15.36 26.62
N LEU A 615 10.01 -14.05 26.90
CA LEU A 615 9.32 -13.41 28.02
C LEU A 615 7.83 -13.70 28.01
N TYR A 616 7.18 -13.54 26.85
CA TYR A 616 5.74 -13.73 26.67
C TYR A 616 5.33 -15.21 26.58
N MET A 617 6.29 -16.13 26.66
CA MET A 617 6.06 -17.58 26.68
C MET A 617 6.14 -18.19 28.08
N LEU A 618 6.61 -17.43 29.07
CA LEU A 618 6.88 -17.93 30.42
C LEU A 618 5.95 -17.30 31.47
N PRO A 619 5.44 -18.07 32.45
CA PRO A 619 4.68 -17.50 33.56
C PRO A 619 5.51 -16.54 34.41
N ILE A 620 4.87 -15.50 34.95
CA ILE A 620 5.50 -14.53 35.88
C ILE A 620 6.23 -15.28 37.01
N GLY A 621 7.49 -14.92 37.26
CA GLY A 621 8.34 -15.57 38.24
C GLY A 621 9.16 -16.74 37.68
N THR A 622 9.17 -16.94 36.36
CA THR A 622 9.88 -18.03 35.67
C THR A 622 10.98 -17.45 34.80
N THR A 623 12.20 -17.94 34.98
CA THR A 623 13.35 -17.62 34.13
C THR A 623 13.52 -18.66 33.01
N GLY A 624 14.00 -18.22 31.86
CA GLY A 624 14.23 -19.02 30.66
C GLY A 624 15.70 -19.02 30.21
N PHE A 625 15.91 -19.29 28.93
CA PHE A 625 17.20 -19.20 28.27
C PHE A 625 17.68 -17.75 28.13
N HIS A 626 16.80 -16.87 27.64
CA HIS A 626 16.99 -15.43 27.45
C HIS A 626 16.42 -14.62 28.63
N VAL A 627 15.39 -15.12 29.32
CA VAL A 627 14.72 -14.41 30.43
C VAL A 627 15.46 -14.58 31.76
N THR A 628 16.13 -13.52 32.19
CA THR A 628 16.75 -13.42 33.54
C THR A 628 15.74 -12.98 34.60
N PRO A 629 16.05 -13.06 35.92
CA PRO A 629 15.16 -12.52 36.97
C PRO A 629 14.88 -11.01 36.86
N GLU A 630 15.75 -10.25 36.19
CA GLU A 630 15.56 -8.81 35.98
C GLU A 630 14.58 -8.55 34.83
N ILE A 631 14.70 -9.32 33.74
CA ILE A 631 13.78 -9.27 32.60
C ILE A 631 12.39 -9.82 33.01
N ASP A 632 12.31 -10.91 33.76
CA ASP A 632 11.02 -11.38 34.30
C ASP A 632 10.31 -10.31 35.14
N ALA A 633 11.06 -9.42 35.80
CA ALA A 633 10.51 -8.33 36.58
C ALA A 633 10.15 -7.07 35.77
N SER A 634 10.56 -6.95 34.51
CA SER A 634 10.24 -5.79 33.65
C SER A 634 8.80 -5.82 33.13
N GLU A 635 8.23 -7.02 32.97
CA GLU A 635 6.85 -7.20 32.52
C GLU A 635 6.04 -8.04 33.49
N THR A 636 4.99 -7.44 34.06
CA THR A 636 4.13 -8.07 35.08
C THR A 636 2.64 -8.03 34.71
N ARG A 637 2.31 -7.53 33.51
CA ARG A 637 0.95 -7.52 32.98
C ARG A 637 0.49 -8.96 32.68
N PRO A 638 -0.62 -9.41 33.27
CA PRO A 638 -1.08 -10.79 33.12
C PRO A 638 -1.56 -11.13 31.70
N GLU A 639 -1.98 -10.15 30.90
CA GLU A 639 -2.39 -10.33 29.51
C GLU A 639 -1.21 -10.61 28.56
N ARG A 640 0.00 -10.20 28.92
CA ARG A 640 1.23 -10.47 28.18
C ARG A 640 1.98 -11.70 28.70
N ARG A 641 1.56 -12.28 29.83
CA ARG A 641 2.29 -13.37 30.49
C ARG A 641 1.39 -14.61 30.69
N PRO A 642 1.76 -15.77 30.14
CA PRO A 642 0.88 -16.94 30.13
C PRO A 642 0.78 -17.57 31.51
N SER A 643 -0.33 -18.27 31.76
CA SER A 643 -0.51 -19.04 32.99
C SER A 643 0.24 -20.38 32.99
N ILE A 644 0.73 -20.80 31.83
CA ILE A 644 1.48 -22.03 31.57
C ILE A 644 2.79 -21.71 30.83
N ASN A 645 3.73 -22.65 30.82
CA ASN A 645 4.95 -22.53 30.02
C ASN A 645 4.63 -22.92 28.56
N LEU A 646 4.64 -21.95 27.64
CA LEU A 646 4.31 -22.17 26.24
C LEU A 646 5.43 -22.91 25.48
N ILE A 647 6.67 -22.88 25.98
CA ILE A 647 7.77 -23.67 25.43
C ILE A 647 7.52 -25.17 25.67
N GLU A 648 7.15 -25.53 26.90
CA GLU A 648 6.76 -26.92 27.23
C GLU A 648 5.52 -27.38 26.45
N LEU A 649 4.59 -26.45 26.17
CA LEU A 649 3.45 -26.71 25.29
C LEU A 649 3.92 -27.05 23.87
N ALA A 650 4.81 -26.25 23.29
CA ALA A 650 5.35 -26.48 21.95
C ALA A 650 6.06 -27.84 21.86
N GLU A 651 6.92 -28.17 22.82
CA GLU A 651 7.56 -29.49 22.89
C GLU A 651 6.53 -30.63 22.94
N SER A 652 5.43 -30.44 23.69
CA SER A 652 4.35 -31.43 23.76
C SER A 652 3.57 -31.61 22.46
N LEU A 653 3.59 -30.59 21.59
CA LEU A 653 3.00 -30.61 20.25
C LEU A 653 3.98 -31.10 19.17
N GLY A 654 5.21 -31.43 19.56
CA GLY A 654 6.22 -32.05 18.69
C GLY A 654 7.25 -31.09 18.10
N TYR A 655 7.24 -29.81 18.49
CA TYR A 655 8.27 -28.87 18.05
C TYR A 655 9.62 -29.21 18.69
N THR A 656 10.67 -29.16 17.87
CA THR A 656 12.05 -29.01 18.36
C THR A 656 12.27 -27.53 18.67
N VAL A 657 12.69 -27.20 19.89
CA VAL A 657 12.91 -25.81 20.31
C VAL A 657 14.40 -25.46 20.22
N VAL A 658 14.72 -24.33 19.59
CA VAL A 658 16.08 -23.77 19.45
C VAL A 658 16.10 -22.31 19.91
N TYR A 659 17.26 -21.84 20.40
CA TYR A 659 17.39 -20.53 21.04
C TYR A 659 18.44 -19.61 20.42
N THR A 660 19.27 -20.11 19.52
CA THR A 660 20.33 -19.33 18.86
C THR A 660 20.46 -19.78 17.40
N GLU A 661 21.05 -18.92 16.58
CA GLU A 661 21.38 -19.24 15.18
C GLU A 661 22.15 -20.57 15.07
N ASP A 662 23.18 -20.77 15.90
CA ASP A 662 23.94 -22.04 15.95
C ASP A 662 23.06 -23.28 16.19
N GLN A 663 22.07 -23.19 17.09
CA GLN A 663 21.18 -24.30 17.40
C GLN A 663 20.19 -24.57 16.27
N MET A 664 19.67 -23.50 15.64
CA MET A 664 18.84 -23.59 14.44
C MET A 664 19.60 -24.30 13.31
N ASN A 665 20.81 -23.82 13.02
CA ASN A 665 21.70 -24.39 12.02
C ASN A 665 22.04 -25.86 12.31
N GLU A 666 22.30 -26.23 13.58
CA GLU A 666 22.53 -27.64 13.95
C GLU A 666 21.28 -28.51 13.70
N ALA A 667 20.08 -28.00 14.02
CA ALA A 667 18.83 -28.72 13.86
C ALA A 667 18.49 -29.00 12.38
N VAL A 668 18.48 -27.95 11.55
CA VAL A 668 18.05 -28.05 10.14
C VAL A 668 19.08 -28.74 9.24
N ASN A 669 20.37 -28.72 9.61
CA ASN A 669 21.42 -29.41 8.87
C ASN A 669 21.74 -30.82 9.42
N SER A 670 20.93 -31.33 10.35
CA SER A 670 21.13 -32.68 10.91
C SER A 670 20.78 -33.77 9.90
N ASP A 671 21.21 -35.01 10.14
CA ASP A 671 20.87 -36.16 9.27
C ASP A 671 19.34 -36.42 9.21
N ASN A 672 18.57 -35.89 10.17
CA ASN A 672 17.11 -35.99 10.22
C ASN A 672 16.56 -34.65 10.75
N PRO A 673 16.42 -33.64 9.88
CA PRO A 673 15.82 -32.35 10.25
C PRO A 673 14.44 -32.57 10.90
N PRO A 674 14.04 -31.71 11.85
CA PRO A 674 12.76 -31.86 12.52
C PRO A 674 11.59 -31.54 11.57
N GLU A 675 10.48 -32.26 11.71
CA GLU A 675 9.22 -31.93 11.00
C GLU A 675 8.60 -30.63 11.53
N LYS A 676 8.86 -30.28 12.80
CA LYS A 676 8.38 -29.04 13.44
C LYS A 676 9.49 -28.35 14.21
N LEU A 677 9.69 -27.06 13.98
CA LEU A 677 10.73 -26.24 14.61
C LEU A 677 10.14 -24.97 15.23
N LEU A 678 10.51 -24.70 16.49
CA LEU A 678 10.22 -23.44 17.16
C LEU A 678 11.55 -22.75 17.52
N GLY A 679 11.84 -21.62 16.89
CA GLY A 679 12.98 -20.75 17.22
C GLY A 679 12.55 -19.61 18.13
N VAL A 680 13.21 -19.47 19.29
CA VAL A 680 12.98 -18.39 20.27
C VAL A 680 14.30 -17.70 20.58
N PHE A 681 14.60 -16.62 19.88
CA PHE A 681 15.98 -16.10 19.76
C PHE A 681 16.33 -14.96 20.70
N SER A 682 15.35 -14.40 21.40
CA SER A 682 15.50 -13.28 22.32
C SER A 682 14.43 -13.33 23.42
N ALA A 683 14.62 -12.50 24.46
CA ALA A 683 13.64 -12.38 25.53
C ALA A 683 12.39 -11.59 25.07
N ASP A 684 12.60 -10.54 24.30
CA ASP A 684 11.58 -9.67 23.69
C ASP A 684 11.79 -9.72 22.16
N ASP A 685 11.72 -8.62 21.42
CA ASP A 685 12.17 -8.54 20.04
C ASP A 685 13.64 -8.94 19.86
N THR A 686 14.03 -9.28 18.62
CA THR A 686 15.46 -9.56 18.30
C THR A 686 16.27 -8.27 18.07
N PHE A 687 15.60 -7.12 18.05
CA PHE A 687 16.18 -5.79 17.90
C PHE A 687 15.85 -4.88 19.10
N ASP A 688 16.48 -3.70 19.14
CA ASP A 688 16.29 -2.67 20.16
C ASP A 688 16.05 -1.32 19.43
N ASP A 689 14.78 -0.96 19.29
CA ASP A 689 14.26 0.09 18.39
C ASP A 689 14.40 1.53 18.91
N ARG A 690 14.93 1.72 20.12
CA ARG A 690 15.13 3.04 20.73
C ARG A 690 15.93 3.98 19.83
N THR A 691 15.79 5.29 20.06
CA THR A 691 16.53 6.30 19.27
C THR A 691 18.05 6.10 19.36
N GLU A 692 18.79 6.60 18.37
CA GLU A 692 20.25 6.52 18.32
C GLU A 692 20.90 7.08 19.59
N GLU A 693 20.37 8.19 20.13
CA GLU A 693 20.85 8.79 21.37
C GLU A 693 20.62 7.90 22.61
N GLU A 694 19.48 7.20 22.67
CA GLU A 694 19.16 6.31 23.79
C GLU A 694 19.97 5.01 23.76
N LEU A 695 20.32 4.54 22.56
CA LEU A 695 21.27 3.45 22.34
C LEU A 695 22.73 3.90 22.52
N GLY A 696 22.98 5.21 22.53
CA GLY A 696 24.30 5.80 22.60
C GLY A 696 25.14 5.52 21.36
N LEU A 697 24.52 5.45 20.18
CA LEU A 697 25.23 5.31 18.89
C LEU A 697 26.19 6.48 18.65
N ASN A 698 25.82 7.67 19.13
CA ASN A 698 26.66 8.86 19.19
C ASN A 698 27.75 8.84 20.29
N THR A 699 28.06 7.68 20.88
CA THR A 699 29.05 7.54 21.96
C THR A 699 30.06 6.41 21.68
N ASP A 700 31.15 6.39 22.44
CA ASP A 700 32.19 5.34 22.35
C ASP A 700 31.71 3.93 22.78
N THR A 701 30.51 3.81 23.36
CA THR A 701 29.98 2.56 23.93
C THR A 701 28.52 2.33 23.56
N PRO A 702 28.22 2.11 22.27
CA PRO A 702 26.86 1.88 21.80
C PRO A 702 26.31 0.54 22.29
N LEU A 703 25.00 0.49 22.51
CA LEU A 703 24.24 -0.76 22.62
C LEU A 703 24.00 -1.34 21.21
N PRO A 704 23.95 -2.68 21.07
CA PRO A 704 23.72 -3.30 19.77
C PRO A 704 22.28 -3.09 19.29
N LEU A 705 22.10 -2.93 17.97
CA LEU A 705 20.77 -2.83 17.35
C LEU A 705 20.02 -4.17 17.34
N TYR A 706 20.74 -5.28 17.25
CA TYR A 706 20.19 -6.64 17.22
C TYR A 706 20.94 -7.57 18.20
N VAL A 707 20.23 -8.58 18.69
CA VAL A 707 20.80 -9.64 19.53
C VAL A 707 21.81 -10.46 18.72
N GLU A 708 23.08 -10.44 19.12
CA GLU A 708 24.21 -11.04 18.37
C GLU A 708 24.04 -12.54 18.09
N THR A 709 23.28 -13.28 18.92
CA THR A 709 23.07 -14.73 18.76
C THR A 709 21.79 -15.10 18.01
N ALA A 710 20.97 -14.10 17.64
CA ALA A 710 19.74 -14.31 16.89
C ALA A 710 20.05 -14.35 15.37
N PRO A 711 19.44 -15.27 14.61
CA PRO A 711 19.52 -15.26 13.15
C PRO A 711 18.81 -14.02 12.58
N THR A 712 19.22 -13.60 11.38
CA THR A 712 18.47 -12.67 10.53
C THR A 712 17.22 -13.36 9.95
N VAL A 713 16.23 -12.58 9.48
CA VAL A 713 15.07 -13.14 8.77
C VAL A 713 15.43 -13.92 7.51
N ALA A 714 16.52 -13.56 6.84
CA ALA A 714 17.05 -14.30 5.69
C ALA A 714 17.55 -15.69 6.09
N GLU A 715 18.33 -15.78 7.18
CA GLU A 715 18.83 -17.06 7.70
C GLU A 715 17.69 -17.92 8.26
N MET A 716 16.68 -17.30 8.87
CA MET A 716 15.46 -17.98 9.27
C MET A 716 14.68 -18.53 8.06
N LEU A 717 14.59 -17.79 6.96
CA LEU A 717 13.94 -18.26 5.73
C LEU A 717 14.68 -19.44 5.11
N ASP A 718 16.01 -19.36 4.92
CA ASP A 718 16.85 -20.48 4.43
C ASP A 718 16.68 -21.73 5.32
N ALA A 719 16.69 -21.57 6.63
CA ALA A 719 16.48 -22.67 7.57
C ALA A 719 15.07 -23.29 7.45
N SER A 720 14.05 -22.46 7.23
CA SER A 720 12.66 -22.91 7.07
C SER A 720 12.46 -23.68 5.78
N LEU A 721 13.03 -23.19 4.67
CA LEU A 721 12.93 -23.84 3.36
C LEU A 721 13.46 -25.28 3.41
N LYS A 722 14.55 -25.54 4.14
CA LYS A 722 15.10 -26.90 4.36
C LYS A 722 14.14 -27.87 5.05
N ILE A 723 13.08 -27.37 5.69
CA ILE A 723 12.05 -28.19 6.35
C ILE A 723 10.81 -28.31 5.45
N ILE A 724 10.34 -27.19 4.87
CA ILE A 724 9.03 -27.13 4.21
C ILE A 724 9.08 -27.41 2.69
N GLU A 725 10.24 -27.30 2.03
CA GLU A 725 10.34 -27.43 0.57
C GLU A 725 10.03 -28.83 0.03
N ASP A 726 10.15 -29.86 0.89
CA ASP A 726 9.96 -31.25 0.52
C ASP A 726 8.47 -31.66 0.42
N ASP A 727 7.55 -30.76 0.77
CA ASP A 727 6.11 -31.04 0.74
C ASP A 727 5.57 -31.12 -0.71
N PRO A 728 5.05 -32.27 -1.15
CA PRO A 728 4.54 -32.43 -2.51
C PRO A 728 3.30 -31.58 -2.81
N ASP A 729 2.55 -31.17 -1.79
CA ASP A 729 1.37 -30.32 -1.93
C ASP A 729 1.74 -28.81 -1.98
N GLY A 730 3.01 -28.48 -1.71
CA GLY A 730 3.59 -27.13 -1.71
C GLY A 730 3.60 -26.49 -0.31
N PHE A 731 4.08 -25.25 -0.21
CA PHE A 731 4.18 -24.54 1.06
C PHE A 731 3.70 -23.08 1.01
N PHE A 732 3.44 -22.52 2.20
CA PHE A 732 3.21 -21.10 2.40
C PHE A 732 4.07 -20.55 3.54
N ALA A 733 4.96 -19.61 3.23
CA ALA A 733 5.82 -18.93 4.20
C ALA A 733 5.43 -17.46 4.32
N VAL A 734 5.26 -16.98 5.55
CA VAL A 734 5.09 -15.57 5.89
C VAL A 734 6.31 -15.12 6.68
N VAL A 735 6.98 -14.08 6.20
CA VAL A 735 8.23 -13.55 6.74
C VAL A 735 8.05 -12.07 7.02
N GLU A 736 8.44 -11.61 8.20
CA GLU A 736 8.32 -10.21 8.62
C GLU A 736 9.65 -9.72 9.16
N GLU A 737 10.16 -8.61 8.63
CA GLU A 737 11.19 -7.83 9.30
C GLU A 737 10.50 -6.67 10.00
N GLU A 738 10.13 -6.86 11.26
CA GLU A 738 9.36 -5.91 12.07
C GLU A 738 10.18 -4.65 12.37
N GLY A 739 11.50 -4.81 12.53
CA GLY A 739 12.40 -3.70 12.82
C GLY A 739 12.38 -2.57 11.78
N THR A 740 11.97 -2.82 10.53
CA THR A 740 11.87 -1.73 9.54
C THR A 740 10.81 -0.70 9.93
N ASP A 741 9.73 -1.11 10.61
CA ASP A 741 8.71 -0.20 11.14
C ASP A 741 9.18 0.46 12.43
N ASN A 742 9.58 -0.32 13.43
CA ASN A 742 9.79 0.24 14.78
C ASN A 742 10.98 1.19 14.83
N PHE A 743 12.08 0.89 14.13
CA PHE A 743 13.17 1.84 14.00
C PHE A 743 12.70 3.11 13.27
N GLY A 744 11.93 2.99 12.20
CA GLY A 744 11.41 4.14 11.45
C GLY A 744 10.45 5.01 12.27
N ASN A 745 9.57 4.40 13.04
CA ASN A 745 8.62 5.07 13.93
C ASN A 745 9.29 5.70 15.17
N ASN A 746 10.51 5.30 15.51
CA ASN A 746 11.36 6.01 16.47
C ASN A 746 12.35 6.98 15.80
N ASN A 747 12.30 7.11 14.47
CA ASN A 747 13.21 7.89 13.63
C ASN A 747 14.67 7.48 13.80
N ASN A 748 14.91 6.21 14.08
CA ASN A 748 16.24 5.63 14.15
C ASN A 748 16.70 5.20 12.74
N ALA A 749 17.36 6.10 12.05
CA ALA A 749 17.86 5.91 10.69
C ALA A 749 18.86 4.75 10.59
N VAL A 750 19.76 4.61 11.56
CA VAL A 750 20.81 3.58 11.54
C VAL A 750 20.20 2.18 11.69
N GLY A 751 19.25 2.02 12.61
CA GLY A 751 18.48 0.81 12.82
C GLY A 751 17.61 0.48 11.61
N THR A 752 16.94 1.48 11.04
CA THR A 752 16.11 1.33 9.84
C THR A 752 16.94 0.78 8.67
N ILE A 753 18.14 1.31 8.41
CA ILE A 753 19.02 0.82 7.34
C ILE A 753 19.47 -0.63 7.58
N GLU A 754 19.79 -1.00 8.82
CA GLU A 754 20.15 -2.40 9.15
C GLU A 754 18.95 -3.35 8.98
N ALA A 755 17.75 -2.94 9.40
CA ALA A 755 16.53 -3.72 9.18
C ALA A 755 16.24 -3.89 7.69
N MET A 756 16.35 -2.82 6.90
CA MET A 756 16.22 -2.88 5.43
C MET A 756 17.23 -3.86 4.80
N ARG A 757 18.48 -3.87 5.29
CA ARG A 757 19.52 -4.81 4.83
C ARG A 757 19.12 -6.27 5.07
N ARG A 758 18.47 -6.56 6.21
CA ARG A 758 17.97 -7.88 6.57
C ARG A 758 16.76 -8.29 5.73
N ALA A 759 15.81 -7.37 5.50
CA ALA A 759 14.67 -7.59 4.63
C ALA A 759 15.11 -7.86 3.18
N ASP A 760 16.02 -7.06 2.62
CA ASP A 760 16.52 -7.26 1.25
C ASP A 760 17.31 -8.57 1.10
N ALA A 761 18.02 -9.01 2.15
CA ALA A 761 18.66 -10.33 2.16
C ALA A 761 17.64 -11.49 2.11
N ALA A 762 16.50 -11.38 2.81
CA ALA A 762 15.44 -12.38 2.76
C ALA A 762 14.74 -12.43 1.39
N ILE A 763 14.55 -11.27 0.75
CA ILE A 763 14.09 -11.18 -0.65
C ILE A 763 15.08 -11.89 -1.57
N GLY A 764 16.38 -11.70 -1.34
CA GLY A 764 17.45 -12.40 -2.07
C GLY A 764 17.35 -13.92 -1.95
N GLU A 765 17.15 -14.44 -0.73
CA GLU A 765 16.98 -15.88 -0.49
C GLU A 765 15.76 -16.44 -1.23
N ALA A 766 14.63 -15.72 -1.22
CA ALA A 766 13.43 -16.12 -1.95
C ALA A 766 13.63 -16.11 -3.48
N ILE A 767 14.33 -15.11 -4.03
CA ILE A 767 14.69 -15.06 -5.45
C ILE A 767 15.61 -16.25 -5.80
N ASP A 768 16.64 -16.50 -4.99
CA ASP A 768 17.57 -17.61 -5.21
C ASP A 768 16.85 -18.97 -5.16
N TYR A 769 15.84 -19.13 -4.30
CA TYR A 769 14.98 -20.30 -4.26
C TYR A 769 14.16 -20.48 -5.55
N ILE A 770 13.52 -19.42 -6.03
CA ILE A 770 12.73 -19.43 -7.29
C ILE A 770 13.62 -19.78 -8.48
N ASP A 771 14.78 -19.13 -8.58
CA ASP A 771 15.67 -19.25 -9.73
C ASP A 771 16.36 -20.62 -9.81
N ASN A 772 16.70 -21.19 -8.65
CA ASN A 772 17.58 -22.36 -8.58
C ASN A 772 16.90 -23.66 -8.10
N GLN A 773 15.76 -23.57 -7.40
CA GLN A 773 15.10 -24.73 -6.79
C GLN A 773 13.70 -25.00 -7.36
N ASP A 774 12.74 -24.08 -7.21
CA ASP A 774 11.36 -24.29 -7.67
C ASP A 774 10.75 -23.05 -8.36
N PRO A 775 10.63 -23.06 -9.71
CA PRO A 775 10.01 -21.96 -10.46
C PRO A 775 8.49 -21.86 -10.25
N ASN A 776 7.86 -22.81 -9.54
CA ASN A 776 6.43 -22.77 -9.19
C ASN A 776 6.21 -22.05 -7.85
N THR A 777 6.93 -20.96 -7.62
CA THR A 777 6.87 -20.19 -6.37
C THR A 777 6.64 -18.73 -6.69
N LEU A 778 5.69 -18.11 -5.98
CA LEU A 778 5.48 -16.67 -5.97
C LEU A 778 6.21 -16.07 -4.78
N LEU A 779 6.98 -15.01 -5.04
CA LEU A 779 7.44 -14.07 -4.03
C LEU A 779 6.60 -12.80 -4.11
N VAL A 780 6.03 -12.37 -2.98
CA VAL A 780 5.33 -11.08 -2.85
C VAL A 780 5.95 -10.27 -1.72
N THR A 781 6.18 -8.98 -1.96
CA THR A 781 6.50 -8.02 -0.91
C THR A 781 5.41 -6.96 -0.81
N ALA A 782 4.90 -6.72 0.39
CA ALA A 782 4.01 -5.60 0.68
C ALA A 782 4.24 -5.11 2.11
N ALA A 783 4.19 -3.79 2.31
CA ALA A 783 4.09 -3.16 3.62
C ALA A 783 2.66 -2.60 3.78
N ASP A 784 2.18 -2.48 5.01
CA ASP A 784 0.85 -1.95 5.31
C ASP A 784 0.85 -0.43 5.56
N SER A 785 1.98 0.14 5.97
CA SER A 785 2.24 1.58 6.13
C SER A 785 3.64 1.98 5.62
N GLY A 786 3.92 3.28 5.60
CA GLY A 786 5.28 3.82 5.62
C GLY A 786 5.61 4.38 7.00
N ALA A 787 6.66 3.90 7.64
CA ALA A 787 7.10 4.31 8.97
C ALA A 787 7.81 5.66 8.92
N GLY A 788 7.35 6.60 9.74
CA GLY A 788 7.95 7.94 9.94
C GLY A 788 8.01 8.88 8.73
N GLY A 789 7.65 8.44 7.51
CA GLY A 789 7.78 9.22 6.29
C GLY A 789 9.24 9.57 5.97
N LEU A 790 10.12 8.56 5.92
CA LEU A 790 11.54 8.71 5.63
C LEU A 790 11.80 9.28 4.23
N GLU A 791 12.65 10.31 4.15
CA GLU A 791 13.20 10.82 2.90
C GLU A 791 14.72 11.01 2.96
N VAL A 792 15.37 10.85 1.81
CA VAL A 792 16.83 11.01 1.66
C VAL A 792 17.13 12.41 1.17
N PHE A 793 18.08 13.12 1.81
CA PHE A 793 18.42 14.48 1.41
C PHE A 793 19.93 14.67 1.19
N GLN A 794 20.29 15.28 0.07
CA GLN A 794 21.66 15.68 -0.28
C GLN A 794 21.71 17.19 -0.50
N TYR A 795 22.72 17.86 0.08
CA TYR A 795 22.82 19.33 0.07
C TYR A 795 23.43 19.93 -1.21
N LYS A 796 24.30 19.19 -1.91
CA LYS A 796 25.14 19.68 -3.03
C LYS A 796 25.24 18.63 -4.13
N PRO A 797 25.46 19.02 -5.40
CA PRO A 797 25.90 20.34 -5.86
C PRO A 797 24.79 21.37 -6.16
N TYR A 798 23.50 21.00 -6.13
CA TYR A 798 22.43 21.96 -6.40
C TYR A 798 21.95 22.70 -5.13
N ASP A 799 22.33 23.98 -5.01
CA ASP A 799 21.98 24.85 -3.88
C ASP A 799 20.49 25.28 -3.91
N ARG A 800 19.62 24.63 -3.14
CA ARG A 800 18.40 25.25 -2.59
C ARG A 800 18.56 25.39 -1.07
N PRO A 801 19.28 26.42 -0.58
CA PRO A 801 19.61 26.54 0.83
C PRO A 801 18.36 26.89 1.63
N ASN A 802 17.74 25.89 2.24
CA ASN A 802 16.80 26.05 3.33
C ASN A 802 17.35 25.21 4.49
N GLY A 803 18.13 25.82 5.38
CA GLY A 803 18.83 25.12 6.46
C GLY A 803 20.03 25.87 7.05
N ASN A 804 20.76 25.23 7.97
CA ASN A 804 22.02 25.73 8.55
C ASN A 804 23.28 25.21 7.83
N PHE A 805 23.26 25.26 6.50
CA PHE A 805 24.34 24.75 5.66
C PHE A 805 25.66 25.54 5.79
N ASP A 806 26.79 24.81 5.82
CA ASP A 806 28.14 25.36 5.76
C ASP A 806 28.66 25.33 4.30
N GLU A 807 28.69 26.51 3.66
CA GLU A 807 29.18 26.68 2.28
C GLU A 807 30.62 26.18 2.07
N ASP A 808 31.44 26.20 3.12
CA ASP A 808 32.84 25.74 3.09
C ASP A 808 32.96 24.21 3.30
N ASN A 809 31.87 23.51 3.66
CA ASN A 809 31.80 22.06 3.87
C ASN A 809 30.61 21.40 3.15
N PRO A 810 30.64 21.35 1.80
CA PRO A 810 29.49 20.97 0.99
C PRO A 810 29.10 19.49 1.06
N GLU A 811 30.06 18.61 1.35
CA GLU A 811 29.83 17.16 1.48
C GLU A 811 29.28 16.76 2.85
N LEU A 812 29.01 17.75 3.71
CA LEU A 812 28.71 17.59 5.11
C LEU A 812 29.67 16.66 5.87
N SER A 813 30.93 16.53 5.43
CA SER A 813 31.81 15.42 5.87
C SER A 813 32.00 15.31 7.39
N SER A 814 31.79 16.41 8.10
CA SER A 814 31.64 16.48 9.56
C SER A 814 31.07 17.84 9.94
N GLN A 815 29.98 17.90 10.70
CA GLN A 815 29.33 19.16 11.08
C GLN A 815 29.32 19.37 12.60
N PRO A 816 29.73 20.56 13.10
CA PRO A 816 29.74 20.83 14.55
C PRO A 816 28.33 20.98 15.13
N GLU A 817 27.32 21.16 14.28
CA GLU A 817 25.89 21.24 14.59
C GLU A 817 25.12 20.31 13.65
N VAL A 818 23.95 19.85 14.09
CA VAL A 818 23.10 18.95 13.28
C VAL A 818 22.52 19.75 12.11
N PRO A 819 22.66 19.27 10.86
CA PRO A 819 22.00 19.88 9.72
C PRO A 819 20.48 19.82 9.85
N PHE A 820 19.79 20.88 9.41
CA PHE A 820 18.34 20.91 9.32
C PHE A 820 17.88 21.49 7.98
N ILE A 821 16.60 21.27 7.68
CA ILE A 821 15.88 21.88 6.56
C ILE A 821 14.67 22.67 7.05
N ASN A 822 14.29 23.73 6.32
CA ASN A 822 13.10 24.51 6.67
C ASN A 822 11.82 23.77 6.25
N VAL A 823 10.80 23.86 7.10
CA VAL A 823 9.49 23.24 6.92
C VAL A 823 8.39 24.23 7.33
N ASN A 824 7.20 24.09 6.73
CA ASN A 824 6.03 24.97 6.83
C ASN A 824 6.36 26.48 6.94
N PRO A 825 7.01 27.06 5.90
CA PRO A 825 7.29 28.49 5.90
C PRO A 825 6.00 29.30 5.90
N THR A 826 5.85 30.22 6.85
CA THR A 826 4.70 31.13 6.96
C THR A 826 5.15 32.59 6.87
N ILE A 827 4.21 33.53 6.97
CA ILE A 827 4.55 34.98 7.04
C ILE A 827 5.38 35.31 8.32
N GLU A 828 5.21 34.54 9.40
CA GLU A 828 5.74 34.89 10.73
C GLU A 828 6.83 33.94 11.26
N ARG A 829 6.99 32.75 10.67
CA ARG A 829 7.85 31.68 11.19
C ARG A 829 8.31 30.73 10.09
N ASP A 830 9.55 30.28 10.22
CA ASP A 830 10.09 29.09 9.58
C ASP A 830 10.34 28.04 10.68
N ASP A 831 9.68 26.88 10.60
CA ASP A 831 10.02 25.73 11.45
C ASP A 831 11.15 24.93 10.78
N VAL A 832 11.75 24.01 11.53
CA VAL A 832 12.90 23.24 11.06
C VAL A 832 12.71 21.76 11.32
N ASN A 833 13.24 20.94 10.42
CA ASN A 833 13.32 19.50 10.55
C ASN A 833 14.80 19.06 10.53
N TYR A 834 15.21 18.31 11.55
CA TYR A 834 16.61 17.90 11.71
C TYR A 834 16.89 16.57 11.01
N LEU A 835 18.09 16.43 10.47
CA LEU A 835 18.49 15.24 9.74
C LEU A 835 19.26 14.25 10.61
N ASP A 836 19.07 12.96 10.32
CA ASP A 836 19.91 11.88 10.83
C ASP A 836 21.12 11.63 9.96
N GLY A 837 22.23 11.35 10.65
CA GLY A 837 23.47 10.83 10.10
C GLY A 837 23.78 9.44 10.65
N VAL A 838 25.01 8.97 10.47
CA VAL A 838 25.44 7.63 10.92
C VAL A 838 25.43 7.43 12.44
N ASP A 839 25.36 8.53 13.20
CA ASP A 839 25.34 8.56 14.66
C ASP A 839 24.04 9.17 15.22
N GLY A 840 23.00 9.35 14.40
CA GLY A 840 21.71 9.97 14.79
C GLY A 840 21.63 11.49 14.54
N SER A 841 20.77 12.18 15.28
CA SER A 841 20.44 13.61 15.10
C SER A 841 20.96 14.52 16.21
N THR A 842 22.17 14.22 16.69
CA THR A 842 22.92 15.05 17.65
C THR A 842 24.33 15.37 17.17
N ALA A 843 24.84 16.53 17.59
CA ALA A 843 26.17 17.02 17.20
C ALA A 843 26.77 17.91 18.29
N SER A 844 28.10 17.96 18.34
CA SER A 844 28.88 18.93 19.10
C SER A 844 30.27 19.13 18.47
N GLU A 845 31.03 20.13 18.93
CA GLU A 845 32.43 20.30 18.49
C GLU A 845 33.32 19.07 18.81
N GLU A 846 33.00 18.31 19.87
CA GLU A 846 33.77 17.12 20.28
C GLU A 846 33.35 15.86 19.51
N ASN A 847 32.06 15.73 19.22
CA ASN A 847 31.44 14.65 18.45
C ASN A 847 30.60 15.29 17.31
N PRO A 848 31.21 15.63 16.17
CA PRO A 848 30.51 16.24 15.06
C PRO A 848 29.54 15.26 14.41
N TRP A 849 28.45 15.77 13.85
CA TRP A 849 27.51 14.99 13.05
C TRP A 849 28.18 14.53 11.74
N VAL A 850 27.85 13.31 11.30
CA VAL A 850 28.46 12.67 10.14
C VAL A 850 27.35 12.09 9.24
N PRO A 851 27.32 12.40 7.94
CA PRO A 851 26.31 11.93 7.01
C PRO A 851 26.53 10.45 6.64
N PHE A 852 25.53 9.85 6.00
CA PHE A 852 25.69 8.59 5.28
C PHE A 852 26.46 8.82 3.97
N SER A 853 27.34 7.88 3.61
CA SER A 853 28.06 7.92 2.34
C SER A 853 27.37 7.04 1.31
N ALA A 854 27.10 7.59 0.13
CA ALA A 854 26.67 6.83 -1.03
C ALA A 854 27.89 6.19 -1.72
N LYS A 855 27.68 5.03 -2.35
CA LYS A 855 28.64 4.49 -3.33
C LYS A 855 28.55 5.27 -4.64
N ASP A 856 29.67 5.31 -5.35
CA ASP A 856 29.80 5.93 -6.67
C ASP A 856 28.74 5.41 -7.65
N SER A 857 28.28 6.29 -8.54
CA SER A 857 27.50 5.94 -9.72
C SER A 857 28.42 5.39 -10.83
N LEU A 858 27.84 4.97 -11.95
CA LEU A 858 28.59 4.66 -13.16
C LEU A 858 29.32 5.87 -13.75
N ASP A 859 28.88 7.09 -13.41
CA ASP A 859 29.40 8.35 -13.95
C ASP A 859 30.42 9.02 -13.01
N GLY A 860 30.42 8.70 -11.72
CA GLY A 860 31.42 9.23 -10.80
C GLY A 860 31.07 9.12 -9.31
N GLU A 861 31.84 9.87 -8.51
CA GLU A 861 31.61 9.97 -7.07
C GLU A 861 30.23 10.59 -6.79
N MET A 862 29.51 10.05 -5.81
CA MET A 862 28.25 10.58 -5.31
C MET A 862 28.45 11.25 -3.96
N GLY A 863 27.77 12.38 -3.73
CA GLY A 863 27.87 13.09 -2.46
C GLY A 863 27.18 12.36 -1.30
N ASN A 864 27.55 12.75 -0.09
CA ASN A 864 26.94 12.20 1.12
C ASN A 864 25.52 12.74 1.34
N PHE A 865 24.73 12.01 2.12
CA PHE A 865 23.33 12.34 2.38
C PHE A 865 22.95 12.18 3.86
N GLY A 866 21.89 12.88 4.27
CA GLY A 866 21.20 12.68 5.54
C GLY A 866 19.80 12.12 5.32
N ILE A 867 19.17 11.69 6.42
CA ILE A 867 17.78 11.22 6.41
C ILE A 867 16.89 12.26 7.11
N GLY A 868 15.80 12.65 6.45
CA GLY A 868 14.73 13.47 7.02
C GLY A 868 13.48 12.62 7.24
N TRP A 869 12.61 13.07 8.14
CA TRP A 869 11.39 12.36 8.51
C TRP A 869 10.21 13.30 8.59
N VAL A 870 9.03 12.87 8.14
CA VAL A 870 7.80 13.63 8.39
C VAL A 870 7.42 13.57 9.88
N GLY A 871 7.58 12.41 10.50
CA GLY A 871 7.21 12.21 11.90
C GLY A 871 7.67 10.88 12.48
N THR A 872 7.10 10.52 13.62
CA THR A 872 7.23 9.21 14.30
C THR A 872 6.09 8.20 14.05
N PRO A 873 4.87 8.58 13.60
CA PRO A 873 3.84 7.60 13.28
C PRO A 873 3.91 7.11 11.84
N ASP A 874 3.24 5.98 11.60
CA ASP A 874 2.84 5.50 10.28
C ASP A 874 2.11 6.54 9.44
N VAL A 875 2.36 6.46 8.13
CA VAL A 875 1.68 7.21 7.07
C VAL A 875 1.17 6.26 5.96
N PRO A 876 0.09 6.60 5.23
CA PRO A 876 -0.49 5.76 4.17
C PRO A 876 0.19 5.92 2.81
N GLY A 877 1.12 6.87 2.69
CA GLY A 877 1.64 7.32 1.40
C GLY A 877 2.84 6.50 0.90
N SER A 878 3.09 6.60 -0.40
CA SER A 878 4.31 6.11 -1.07
C SER A 878 4.64 4.61 -0.96
N ILE A 879 3.70 3.74 -0.59
CA ILE A 879 3.96 2.29 -0.49
C ILE A 879 3.91 1.62 -1.86
N VAL A 880 4.87 0.74 -2.14
CA VAL A 880 4.94 -0.05 -3.39
C VAL A 880 5.10 -1.54 -3.07
N ALA A 881 4.13 -2.33 -3.52
CA ALA A 881 4.23 -3.78 -3.52
C ALA A 881 4.99 -4.27 -4.76
N LYS A 882 5.67 -5.41 -4.64
CA LYS A 882 6.36 -6.06 -5.76
C LYS A 882 6.15 -7.56 -5.75
N THR A 883 6.23 -8.16 -6.93
CA THR A 883 6.12 -9.61 -7.11
C THR A 883 7.23 -10.15 -8.02
N TYR A 884 7.58 -11.42 -7.81
CA TYR A 884 8.54 -12.17 -8.63
C TYR A 884 8.16 -13.65 -8.69
N GLY A 885 8.47 -14.32 -9.81
CA GLY A 885 8.16 -15.73 -10.02
C GLY A 885 6.75 -15.99 -10.53
N MET A 886 6.16 -17.11 -10.11
CA MET A 886 4.87 -17.59 -10.59
C MET A 886 3.74 -16.58 -10.31
N ASN A 887 2.90 -16.26 -11.31
CA ASN A 887 1.78 -15.31 -11.21
C ASN A 887 2.19 -13.87 -10.83
N ALA A 888 3.47 -13.50 -10.93
CA ALA A 888 3.91 -12.15 -10.57
C ALA A 888 3.24 -11.06 -11.43
N GLU A 889 2.91 -11.36 -12.68
CA GLU A 889 2.23 -10.49 -13.63
C GLU A 889 0.78 -10.14 -13.24
N GLU A 890 0.21 -10.83 -12.26
CA GLU A 890 -1.14 -10.56 -11.76
C GLU A 890 -1.17 -9.34 -10.81
N LEU A 891 -0.02 -8.81 -10.39
CA LEU A 891 0.06 -7.58 -9.61
C LEU A 891 -0.29 -6.36 -10.49
N PRO A 892 -1.39 -5.64 -10.23
CA PRO A 892 -1.70 -4.42 -10.97
C PRO A 892 -0.80 -3.25 -10.55
N SER A 893 -0.65 -2.26 -11.44
CA SER A 893 0.11 -1.02 -11.21
C SER A 893 -0.39 -0.15 -10.05
N THR A 894 -1.65 -0.31 -9.65
CA THR A 894 -2.25 0.15 -8.39
C THR A 894 -3.04 -1.00 -7.80
N VAL A 895 -2.66 -1.44 -6.60
CA VAL A 895 -3.24 -2.58 -5.91
C VAL A 895 -3.92 -2.14 -4.61
N ASP A 896 -5.16 -2.58 -4.38
CA ASP A 896 -5.78 -2.48 -3.07
C ASP A 896 -5.13 -3.49 -2.11
N ASN A 897 -4.99 -3.17 -0.82
CA ASN A 897 -4.38 -4.10 0.14
C ASN A 897 -5.01 -5.51 0.15
N THR A 898 -6.30 -5.64 -0.16
CA THR A 898 -6.96 -6.95 -0.31
C THR A 898 -6.46 -7.77 -1.51
N GLY A 899 -5.95 -7.12 -2.56
CA GLY A 899 -5.45 -7.78 -3.77
C GLY A 899 -4.19 -8.61 -3.56
N ILE A 900 -3.42 -8.35 -2.50
CA ILE A 900 -2.27 -9.19 -2.12
C ILE A 900 -2.73 -10.62 -1.79
N TYR A 901 -3.84 -10.74 -1.04
CA TYR A 901 -4.46 -12.04 -0.75
C TYR A 901 -4.89 -12.77 -2.02
N ASP A 902 -5.47 -12.06 -3.00
CA ASP A 902 -5.98 -12.68 -4.23
C ASP A 902 -4.87 -13.39 -5.02
N ILE A 903 -3.71 -12.76 -5.17
CA ILE A 903 -2.56 -13.31 -5.91
C ILE A 903 -1.96 -14.50 -5.15
N MET A 904 -1.82 -14.39 -3.82
CA MET A 904 -1.36 -15.51 -2.99
C MET A 904 -2.32 -16.70 -3.07
N TYR A 905 -3.63 -16.45 -2.94
CA TYR A 905 -4.66 -17.49 -2.96
C TYR A 905 -4.71 -18.22 -4.29
N LYS A 906 -4.68 -17.47 -5.40
CA LYS A 906 -4.64 -18.04 -6.75
C LYS A 906 -3.40 -18.92 -6.95
N THR A 907 -2.25 -18.51 -6.42
CA THR A 907 -1.02 -19.31 -6.53
C THR A 907 -1.09 -20.59 -5.70
N LEU A 908 -1.58 -20.52 -4.46
CA LEU A 908 -1.68 -21.69 -3.58
C LEU A 908 -2.72 -22.71 -4.05
N PHE A 909 -3.86 -22.25 -4.56
CA PHE A 909 -5.06 -23.08 -4.77
C PHE A 909 -5.53 -23.19 -6.23
N GLY A 910 -4.99 -22.39 -7.15
CA GLY A 910 -5.29 -22.44 -8.58
C GLY A 910 -6.66 -21.87 -8.98
N ILE A 911 -7.33 -21.21 -8.06
CA ILE A 911 -8.63 -20.54 -8.24
C ILE A 911 -8.58 -19.19 -7.51
N THR A 912 -9.43 -18.25 -7.92
CA THR A 912 -9.54 -16.98 -7.19
C THR A 912 -10.32 -17.15 -5.87
N PRO A 913 -10.15 -16.25 -4.90
CA PRO A 913 -10.99 -16.23 -3.70
C PRO A 913 -12.48 -16.13 -4.01
N GLU A 914 -12.85 -15.32 -4.99
CA GLU A 914 -14.23 -15.20 -5.46
C GLU A 914 -14.79 -16.56 -5.93
N GLU A 915 -14.03 -17.29 -6.76
CA GLU A 915 -14.40 -18.64 -7.20
C GLU A 915 -14.52 -19.61 -6.01
N ALA A 916 -13.65 -19.50 -5.00
CA ALA A 916 -13.74 -20.30 -3.79
C ALA A 916 -15.00 -19.98 -2.95
N ALA A 917 -15.35 -18.70 -2.81
CA ALA A 917 -16.53 -18.25 -2.09
C ALA A 917 -17.83 -18.69 -2.79
N GLU A 918 -17.87 -18.63 -4.13
CA GLU A 918 -18.99 -19.15 -4.91
C GLU A 918 -19.16 -20.65 -4.68
N GLN A 919 -18.07 -21.43 -4.68
CA GLN A 919 -18.10 -22.86 -4.38
C GLN A 919 -18.65 -23.12 -2.97
N GLN A 920 -18.28 -22.34 -1.96
CA GLN A 920 -18.85 -22.45 -0.61
C GLN A 920 -20.36 -22.17 -0.56
N GLN A 921 -20.84 -21.14 -1.26
CA GLN A 921 -22.27 -20.82 -1.28
C GLN A 921 -23.10 -21.94 -1.91
N THR A 922 -22.55 -22.63 -2.92
CA THR A 922 -23.20 -23.81 -3.53
C THR A 922 -23.25 -25.03 -2.61
N GLU A 923 -22.52 -25.06 -1.49
CA GLU A 923 -22.60 -26.14 -0.50
C GLU A 923 -23.83 -26.07 0.42
N ILE A 924 -24.55 -24.93 0.49
CA ILE A 924 -25.87 -24.83 1.14
C ILE A 924 -26.92 -25.53 0.26
N ASN A 925 -26.96 -26.86 0.34
CA ASN A 925 -27.86 -27.68 -0.48
C ASN A 925 -29.28 -27.66 0.10
N LEU A 926 -30.20 -26.98 -0.58
CA LEU A 926 -31.64 -27.15 -0.44
C LEU A 926 -32.00 -28.58 -0.85
N VAL A 927 -32.62 -29.31 0.06
CA VAL A 927 -33.16 -30.66 -0.16
C VAL A 927 -34.68 -30.52 -0.21
N SER A 928 -35.26 -30.67 -1.41
CA SER A 928 -36.70 -30.57 -1.62
C SER A 928 -37.32 -31.94 -1.83
N GLY A 929 -38.39 -32.24 -1.09
CA GLY A 929 -39.30 -33.35 -1.37
C GLY A 929 -40.28 -33.04 -2.50
N THR A 930 -41.33 -33.84 -2.59
CA THR A 930 -42.39 -33.80 -3.58
C THR A 930 -43.72 -33.38 -2.95
N GLY A 931 -44.84 -33.79 -3.52
CA GLY A 931 -46.19 -33.55 -2.94
C GLY A 931 -46.88 -34.86 -2.57
N GLU A 932 -46.10 -35.92 -2.45
CA GLU A 932 -46.48 -37.28 -2.05
C GLU A 932 -45.50 -37.71 -0.96
N ASP A 933 -45.80 -38.80 -0.24
CA ASP A 933 -44.95 -39.33 0.84
C ASP A 933 -43.48 -39.56 0.39
N ASP A 934 -42.55 -38.86 1.04
CA ASP A 934 -41.11 -38.93 0.79
C ASP A 934 -40.35 -39.65 1.92
N ILE A 935 -39.20 -40.23 1.57
CA ILE A 935 -38.23 -40.73 2.56
C ILE A 935 -36.88 -40.09 2.25
N LEU A 936 -36.37 -39.28 3.18
CA LEU A 936 -35.10 -38.55 3.04
C LEU A 936 -34.14 -38.92 4.17
N VAL A 937 -32.99 -39.49 3.81
CA VAL A 937 -31.99 -39.97 4.79
C VAL A 937 -30.69 -39.20 4.66
N ALA A 938 -30.27 -38.52 5.74
CA ALA A 938 -28.97 -37.88 5.85
C ALA A 938 -27.82 -38.89 5.69
N GLY A 939 -26.79 -38.52 4.94
CA GLY A 939 -25.67 -39.39 4.58
C GLY A 939 -25.97 -40.38 3.44
N ILE A 940 -27.22 -40.46 2.97
CA ILE A 940 -27.61 -41.28 1.80
C ILE A 940 -28.15 -40.37 0.68
N ASP A 941 -29.23 -39.63 0.97
CA ASP A 941 -29.92 -38.79 -0.01
C ASP A 941 -29.38 -37.36 -0.05
N PHE A 942 -28.80 -36.88 1.06
CA PHE A 942 -28.15 -35.57 1.19
C PHE A 942 -27.07 -35.58 2.27
N LYS A 943 -26.18 -34.58 2.31
CA LYS A 943 -25.00 -34.55 3.19
C LYS A 943 -25.36 -34.66 4.69
N GLY A 944 -26.49 -34.10 5.11
CA GLY A 944 -26.97 -34.16 6.49
C GLY A 944 -26.36 -33.11 7.43
N ASN A 945 -25.56 -32.16 6.95
CA ASN A 945 -24.98 -31.12 7.79
C ASN A 945 -25.21 -29.74 7.17
N ARG A 946 -25.80 -28.82 7.94
CA ARG A 946 -26.19 -27.45 7.49
C ARG A 946 -27.10 -27.42 6.25
N ASN A 947 -27.92 -28.46 6.05
CA ASN A 947 -28.89 -28.49 4.95
C ASN A 947 -30.20 -27.76 5.32
N SER A 948 -30.87 -27.22 4.30
CA SER A 948 -32.29 -26.81 4.40
C SER A 948 -33.15 -27.88 3.75
N VAL A 949 -33.97 -28.57 4.53
CA VAL A 949 -34.83 -29.66 4.07
C VAL A 949 -36.29 -29.20 4.09
N PHE A 950 -36.99 -29.34 2.96
CA PHE A 950 -38.41 -29.04 2.83
C PHE A 950 -39.11 -30.19 2.10
N THR A 951 -39.94 -30.98 2.77
CA THR A 951 -40.56 -32.16 2.14
C THR A 951 -41.89 -31.85 1.46
N GLY A 952 -42.74 -31.02 2.06
CA GLY A 952 -43.88 -30.43 1.38
C GLY A 952 -45.21 -31.00 1.84
N ALA A 953 -45.85 -31.87 1.06
CA ALA A 953 -47.12 -32.49 1.45
C ALA A 953 -47.02 -34.01 1.28
N GLY A 954 -47.62 -34.78 2.18
CA GLY A 954 -47.43 -36.24 2.24
C GLY A 954 -47.10 -36.66 3.66
N ASP A 955 -47.24 -37.94 4.00
CA ASP A 955 -46.74 -38.47 5.27
C ASP A 955 -45.25 -38.83 5.09
N ASP A 956 -44.34 -37.91 5.45
CA ASP A 956 -42.92 -37.97 5.13
C ASP A 956 -42.05 -38.60 6.23
N GLU A 957 -40.94 -39.25 5.86
CA GLU A 957 -39.93 -39.77 6.79
C GLU A 957 -38.57 -39.09 6.57
N ILE A 958 -38.08 -38.36 7.57
CA ILE A 958 -36.81 -37.62 7.51
C ILE A 958 -35.86 -38.18 8.56
N ASP A 959 -34.82 -38.89 8.13
CA ASP A 959 -33.82 -39.48 9.02
C ASP A 959 -32.54 -38.63 9.08
N LEU A 960 -32.36 -37.92 10.20
CA LEU A 960 -31.16 -37.16 10.56
C LEU A 960 -30.36 -37.83 11.69
N ALA A 961 -30.70 -39.04 12.12
CA ALA A 961 -30.10 -39.63 13.32
C ALA A 961 -28.61 -39.94 13.16
N PHE A 962 -28.16 -40.29 11.94
CA PHE A 962 -26.79 -40.70 11.65
C PHE A 962 -26.09 -39.67 10.76
N GLY A 963 -25.41 -38.68 11.37
CA GLY A 963 -24.67 -37.63 10.66
C GLY A 963 -25.44 -36.32 10.46
N GLY A 964 -26.71 -36.27 10.88
CA GLY A 964 -27.54 -35.07 10.86
C GLY A 964 -27.15 -34.02 11.90
N SER A 965 -26.53 -32.91 11.50
CA SER A 965 -26.31 -31.76 12.41
C SER A 965 -26.59 -30.39 11.80
N LYS A 966 -27.07 -29.45 12.62
CA LYS A 966 -27.28 -28.05 12.21
C LYS A 966 -28.19 -27.87 10.99
N ASN A 967 -29.09 -28.81 10.73
CA ASN A 967 -30.04 -28.71 9.63
C ASN A 967 -31.26 -27.85 10.00
N ARG A 968 -31.89 -27.26 8.99
CA ARG A 968 -33.18 -26.58 9.10
C ARG A 968 -34.22 -27.38 8.33
N VAL A 969 -35.19 -27.94 9.02
CA VAL A 969 -36.20 -28.84 8.44
C VAL A 969 -37.58 -28.23 8.57
N ASP A 970 -38.36 -28.32 7.50
CA ASP A 970 -39.79 -28.01 7.45
C ASP A 970 -40.47 -29.18 6.72
N ALA A 971 -41.18 -30.02 7.46
CA ALA A 971 -41.80 -31.23 6.91
C ALA A 971 -43.13 -30.93 6.20
N GLY A 972 -43.75 -29.79 6.51
CA GLY A 972 -44.88 -29.26 5.74
C GLY A 972 -46.22 -29.83 6.21
N SER A 973 -46.90 -30.67 5.43
CA SER A 973 -48.24 -31.16 5.78
C SER A 973 -48.43 -32.65 5.56
N GLY A 974 -48.92 -33.35 6.58
CA GLY A 974 -49.05 -34.80 6.66
C GLY A 974 -48.65 -35.26 8.05
N ASN A 975 -48.63 -36.56 8.30
CA ASN A 975 -48.18 -37.12 9.58
C ASN A 975 -46.74 -37.60 9.43
N ASP A 976 -45.80 -36.74 9.77
CA ASP A 976 -44.40 -36.91 9.45
C ASP A 976 -43.63 -37.63 10.56
N VAL A 977 -42.57 -38.35 10.19
CA VAL A 977 -41.68 -39.06 11.10
C VAL A 977 -40.26 -38.55 10.94
N ILE A 978 -39.74 -37.88 11.96
CA ILE A 978 -38.46 -37.17 11.90
C ILE A 978 -37.51 -37.72 12.97
N TYR A 979 -36.41 -38.35 12.54
CA TYR A 979 -35.35 -38.81 13.42
C TYR A 979 -34.27 -37.73 13.52
N LEU A 980 -33.87 -37.34 14.73
CA LEU A 980 -33.01 -36.18 14.97
C LEU A 980 -31.65 -36.57 15.56
N GLY A 981 -30.58 -36.15 14.88
CA GLY A 981 -29.22 -36.05 15.41
C GLY A 981 -29.05 -34.84 16.33
N ASN A 982 -27.97 -34.08 16.16
CA ASN A 982 -27.61 -32.99 17.08
C ASN A 982 -27.86 -31.58 16.48
N GLN A 983 -28.30 -30.62 17.30
CA GLN A 983 -28.36 -29.19 16.94
C GLN A 983 -29.23 -28.83 15.70
N ASN A 984 -30.28 -29.58 15.40
CA ASN A 984 -31.19 -29.29 14.29
C ASN A 984 -32.31 -28.31 14.71
N ARG A 985 -32.87 -27.59 13.75
CA ARG A 985 -34.08 -26.75 13.91
C ARG A 985 -35.17 -27.29 13.02
N VAL A 986 -36.26 -27.78 13.62
CA VAL A 986 -37.26 -28.57 12.90
C VAL A 986 -38.66 -28.04 13.15
N LEU A 987 -39.43 -27.96 12.07
CA LEU A 987 -40.87 -27.70 12.04
C LEU A 987 -41.55 -28.94 11.43
N GLY A 988 -42.45 -29.59 12.17
CA GLY A 988 -43.30 -30.67 11.66
C GLY A 988 -44.30 -30.11 10.66
N GLY A 989 -45.21 -29.27 11.15
CA GLY A 989 -46.07 -28.47 10.29
C GLY A 989 -47.53 -28.77 10.56
N ALA A 990 -48.25 -29.43 9.66
CA ALA A 990 -49.67 -29.73 9.86
C ALA A 990 -49.96 -31.24 9.73
N GLY A 991 -50.39 -31.87 10.82
CA GLY A 991 -50.72 -33.30 10.95
C GLY A 991 -50.18 -33.85 12.27
N ASP A 992 -50.36 -35.14 12.53
CA ASP A 992 -49.95 -35.77 13.79
C ASP A 992 -48.50 -36.30 13.68
N ASP A 993 -47.52 -35.45 13.99
CA ASP A 993 -46.11 -35.70 13.69
C ASP A 993 -45.38 -36.46 14.81
N LYS A 994 -44.24 -37.09 14.47
CA LYS A 994 -43.40 -37.84 15.41
C LYS A 994 -41.94 -37.46 15.28
N PHE A 995 -41.38 -37.00 16.39
CA PHE A 995 -39.96 -36.65 16.49
C PHE A 995 -39.24 -37.66 17.36
N PHE A 996 -38.21 -38.32 16.83
CA PHE A 996 -37.34 -39.24 17.56
C PHE A 996 -35.97 -38.59 17.75
N ALA A 997 -35.76 -37.94 18.89
CA ALA A 997 -34.51 -37.25 19.18
C ALA A 997 -33.50 -38.20 19.84
N SER A 998 -32.62 -38.79 19.02
CA SER A 998 -31.46 -39.54 19.49
C SER A 998 -30.29 -38.63 19.89
N GLY A 999 -30.18 -37.43 19.30
CA GLY A 999 -29.20 -36.42 19.69
C GLY A 999 -29.79 -35.25 20.50
N GLY A 1000 -28.90 -34.37 20.96
CA GLY A 1000 -29.20 -33.24 21.83
C GLY A 1000 -29.09 -31.86 21.17
N GLY A 1001 -29.61 -30.83 21.84
CA GLY A 1001 -29.51 -29.44 21.38
C GLY A 1001 -30.45 -29.07 20.22
N ASN A 1002 -31.44 -29.91 19.90
CA ASN A 1002 -32.41 -29.61 18.85
C ASN A 1002 -33.46 -28.60 19.34
N ILE A 1003 -34.00 -27.81 18.40
CA ILE A 1003 -35.16 -26.94 18.58
C ILE A 1003 -36.28 -27.49 17.71
N ILE A 1004 -37.38 -27.91 18.33
CA ILE A 1004 -38.44 -28.69 17.68
C ILE A 1004 -39.78 -27.96 17.85
N SER A 1005 -40.49 -27.78 16.74
CA SER A 1005 -41.86 -27.30 16.67
C SER A 1005 -42.72 -28.42 16.07
N GLY A 1006 -43.75 -28.87 16.78
CA GLY A 1006 -44.70 -29.86 16.24
C GLY A 1006 -45.59 -29.25 15.16
N GLY A 1007 -46.08 -28.04 15.42
CA GLY A 1007 -47.02 -27.35 14.54
C GLY A 1007 -48.46 -27.66 14.95
N ALA A 1008 -49.30 -28.06 14.01
CA ALA A 1008 -50.73 -28.27 14.21
C ALA A 1008 -51.09 -29.74 14.08
N GLY A 1009 -51.49 -30.37 15.18
CA GLY A 1009 -51.93 -31.77 15.21
C GLY A 1009 -51.72 -32.35 16.60
N ALA A 1010 -51.80 -33.67 16.73
CA ALA A 1010 -51.45 -34.39 17.95
C ALA A 1010 -50.04 -34.98 17.85
N ASP A 1011 -49.05 -34.19 18.25
CA ASP A 1011 -47.64 -34.46 18.00
C ASP A 1011 -46.99 -35.28 19.11
N GLN A 1012 -45.96 -36.04 18.75
CA GLN A 1012 -45.21 -36.90 19.67
C GLN A 1012 -43.73 -36.56 19.67
N PHE A 1013 -43.24 -36.11 20.82
CA PHE A 1013 -41.84 -35.75 21.01
C PHE A 1013 -41.11 -36.83 21.82
N TRP A 1014 -40.51 -37.81 21.14
CA TRP A 1014 -39.71 -38.86 21.74
C TRP A 1014 -38.30 -38.35 22.05
N ILE A 1015 -38.17 -37.65 23.19
CA ILE A 1015 -36.94 -36.98 23.64
C ILE A 1015 -35.91 -37.93 24.27
N VAL A 1016 -36.31 -39.16 24.57
CA VAL A 1016 -35.44 -40.25 25.04
C VAL A 1016 -35.73 -41.46 24.16
N THR A 1017 -34.71 -41.95 23.46
CA THR A 1017 -34.80 -43.02 22.46
C THR A 1017 -33.91 -44.22 22.80
N GLY A 1018 -33.91 -44.63 24.06
CA GLY A 1018 -33.08 -45.72 24.61
C GLY A 1018 -31.86 -45.23 25.40
N GLU A 1019 -31.42 -44.00 25.17
CA GLU A 1019 -30.42 -43.28 25.96
C GLU A 1019 -30.81 -41.81 26.16
N ILE A 1020 -30.15 -41.13 27.10
CA ILE A 1020 -30.36 -39.70 27.39
C ILE A 1020 -29.28 -38.93 26.65
N ALA A 1021 -29.68 -37.97 25.80
CA ALA A 1021 -28.74 -37.13 25.06
C ALA A 1021 -27.89 -36.24 25.98
N ASP A 1022 -26.65 -35.96 25.56
CA ASP A 1022 -25.68 -35.12 26.31
C ASP A 1022 -26.10 -33.64 26.42
N SER A 1023 -27.07 -33.21 25.62
CA SER A 1023 -27.61 -31.86 25.64
C SER A 1023 -29.13 -31.90 25.56
N LYS A 1024 -29.81 -31.00 26.30
CA LYS A 1024 -31.28 -30.92 26.30
C LYS A 1024 -31.80 -30.56 24.91
N ASN A 1025 -32.94 -31.14 24.53
CA ASN A 1025 -33.75 -30.64 23.42
C ASN A 1025 -34.71 -29.55 23.91
N THR A 1026 -35.20 -28.72 23.00
CA THR A 1026 -36.17 -27.64 23.30
C THR A 1026 -37.38 -27.79 22.40
N ILE A 1027 -38.57 -27.87 22.98
CA ILE A 1027 -39.85 -27.91 22.26
C ILE A 1027 -40.52 -26.54 22.42
N VAL A 1028 -40.95 -25.92 21.31
CA VAL A 1028 -41.31 -24.50 21.30
C VAL A 1028 -42.81 -24.21 21.28
N ASP A 1029 -43.65 -25.21 21.01
CA ASP A 1029 -45.09 -25.03 20.76
C ASP A 1029 -46.00 -26.13 21.33
N PHE A 1030 -45.49 -26.95 22.26
CA PHE A 1030 -46.20 -28.10 22.85
C PHE A 1030 -47.62 -27.76 23.36
N GLU A 1031 -48.65 -28.47 22.91
CA GLU A 1031 -50.04 -28.29 23.29
C GLU A 1031 -50.50 -29.31 24.35
N ILE A 1032 -50.75 -28.84 25.59
CA ILE A 1032 -51.21 -29.70 26.69
C ILE A 1032 -52.55 -30.37 26.35
N GLY A 1033 -52.58 -31.70 26.46
CA GLY A 1033 -53.77 -32.52 26.27
C GLY A 1033 -54.01 -32.93 24.81
N THR A 1034 -53.17 -32.44 23.90
CA THR A 1034 -53.14 -32.80 22.48
C THR A 1034 -51.84 -33.54 22.18
N ASP A 1035 -50.70 -32.95 22.53
CA ASP A 1035 -49.36 -33.51 22.30
C ASP A 1035 -48.89 -34.39 23.45
N VAL A 1036 -47.89 -35.23 23.16
CA VAL A 1036 -47.25 -36.08 24.17
C VAL A 1036 -45.73 -36.10 24.07
N ILE A 1037 -45.08 -36.30 25.21
CA ILE A 1037 -43.64 -36.48 25.34
C ILE A 1037 -43.35 -37.96 25.56
N GLY A 1038 -42.63 -38.57 24.62
CA GLY A 1038 -42.27 -39.98 24.64
C GLY A 1038 -40.95 -40.26 25.35
N ILE A 1039 -40.94 -41.28 26.21
CA ILE A 1039 -39.73 -41.83 26.83
C ILE A 1039 -39.63 -43.30 26.44
N LEU A 1040 -38.84 -43.60 25.40
CA LEU A 1040 -38.61 -44.95 24.91
C LEU A 1040 -37.45 -45.61 25.67
N GLY A 1041 -37.63 -46.83 26.16
CA GLY A 1041 -36.66 -47.51 27.02
C GLY A 1041 -36.78 -47.10 28.49
N SER A 1042 -37.92 -46.52 28.86
CA SER A 1042 -38.25 -46.00 30.20
C SER A 1042 -37.95 -47.02 31.32
N ALA A 1043 -38.36 -48.28 31.14
CA ALA A 1043 -38.15 -49.34 32.11
C ALA A 1043 -36.67 -49.69 32.36
N SER A 1044 -35.84 -49.69 31.32
CA SER A 1044 -34.39 -49.98 31.44
C SER A 1044 -33.61 -48.82 32.06
N LEU A 1045 -34.04 -47.58 31.80
CA LEU A 1045 -33.43 -46.37 32.35
C LEU A 1045 -33.92 -46.03 33.76
N GLY A 1046 -34.95 -46.74 34.24
CA GLY A 1046 -35.57 -46.46 35.54
C GLY A 1046 -36.46 -45.21 35.55
N ILE A 1047 -36.80 -44.68 34.37
CA ILE A 1047 -37.65 -43.50 34.22
C ILE A 1047 -39.11 -43.95 34.24
N ASN A 1048 -39.88 -43.41 35.17
CA ASN A 1048 -41.33 -43.60 35.26
C ASN A 1048 -41.97 -42.34 35.85
N ALA A 1049 -43.31 -42.33 35.94
CA ALA A 1049 -44.04 -41.18 36.44
C ALA A 1049 -43.61 -40.68 37.84
N SER A 1050 -43.07 -41.56 38.69
CA SER A 1050 -42.62 -41.17 40.05
C SER A 1050 -41.17 -40.66 40.11
N THR A 1051 -40.39 -40.82 39.05
CA THR A 1051 -38.98 -40.44 39.00
C THR A 1051 -38.70 -39.26 38.08
N LEU A 1052 -39.68 -38.87 37.26
CA LEU A 1052 -39.59 -37.69 36.39
C LEU A 1052 -39.80 -36.42 37.22
N GLU A 1053 -38.95 -35.42 37.02
CA GLU A 1053 -39.01 -34.14 37.72
C GLU A 1053 -39.46 -33.03 36.76
N LEU A 1054 -40.55 -32.35 37.09
CA LEU A 1054 -41.04 -31.18 36.37
C LEU A 1054 -40.75 -29.92 37.18
N THR A 1055 -39.98 -28.99 36.61
CA THR A 1055 -39.66 -27.70 37.24
C THR A 1055 -40.11 -26.55 36.34
N GLU A 1056 -41.02 -25.72 36.83
CA GLU A 1056 -41.41 -24.49 36.14
C GLU A 1056 -40.43 -23.36 36.42
N MET A 1057 -39.99 -22.66 35.37
CA MET A 1057 -39.09 -21.51 35.46
C MET A 1057 -39.33 -20.54 34.31
N ASP A 1058 -39.52 -19.26 34.62
CA ASP A 1058 -39.70 -18.17 33.65
C ASP A 1058 -40.77 -18.42 32.57
N GLY A 1059 -41.87 -19.10 32.94
CA GLY A 1059 -42.96 -19.44 32.02
C GLY A 1059 -42.73 -20.69 31.16
N ASN A 1060 -41.62 -21.40 31.38
CA ASN A 1060 -41.25 -22.65 30.72
C ASN A 1060 -41.31 -23.82 31.70
N THR A 1061 -41.39 -25.05 31.19
CA THR A 1061 -41.30 -26.28 32.01
C THR A 1061 -40.05 -27.07 31.64
N LYS A 1062 -39.14 -27.24 32.60
CA LYS A 1062 -38.01 -28.15 32.53
C LYS A 1062 -38.46 -29.57 32.88
N VAL A 1063 -38.19 -30.52 32.00
CA VAL A 1063 -38.40 -31.96 32.25
C VAL A 1063 -37.04 -32.61 32.54
N ALA A 1064 -36.90 -33.24 33.69
CA ALA A 1064 -35.63 -33.79 34.16
C ALA A 1064 -35.75 -35.20 34.76
N PHE A 1065 -34.61 -35.89 34.83
CA PHE A 1065 -34.44 -37.15 35.54
C PHE A 1065 -33.04 -37.18 36.16
N GLY A 1066 -32.97 -37.16 37.50
CA GLY A 1066 -31.71 -36.99 38.22
C GLY A 1066 -31.07 -35.63 37.90
N GLU A 1067 -29.77 -35.64 37.59
CA GLU A 1067 -29.04 -34.41 37.21
C GLU A 1067 -29.25 -34.02 35.73
N ASN A 1068 -29.87 -34.90 34.93
CA ASN A 1068 -30.03 -34.71 33.49
C ASN A 1068 -31.31 -33.93 33.16
N THR A 1069 -31.18 -32.94 32.27
CA THR A 1069 -32.33 -32.24 31.68
C THR A 1069 -32.70 -32.93 30.38
N LEU A 1070 -33.87 -33.55 30.32
CA LEU A 1070 -34.30 -34.32 29.15
C LEU A 1070 -34.81 -33.38 28.04
N THR A 1071 -35.66 -32.42 28.39
CA THR A 1071 -36.13 -31.38 27.47
C THR A 1071 -36.53 -30.10 28.21
N MET A 1072 -36.59 -29.00 27.47
CA MET A 1072 -37.22 -27.75 27.88
C MET A 1072 -38.47 -27.50 27.04
N LEU A 1073 -39.61 -27.23 27.68
CA LEU A 1073 -40.84 -26.82 27.02
C LEU A 1073 -41.00 -25.31 27.16
N ASN A 1074 -40.91 -24.58 26.05
CA ASN A 1074 -41.03 -23.13 26.08
C ASN A 1074 -42.49 -22.69 26.16
N GLY A 1075 -42.80 -21.75 27.06
CA GLY A 1075 -44.12 -21.17 27.22
C GLY A 1075 -45.16 -22.08 27.90
N ILE A 1076 -44.76 -23.26 28.37
CA ILE A 1076 -45.67 -24.26 28.96
C ILE A 1076 -45.52 -24.31 30.48
N THR A 1077 -46.66 -24.28 31.18
CA THR A 1077 -46.81 -24.47 32.64
C THR A 1077 -48.02 -25.34 32.92
N GLY A 1078 -48.08 -26.00 34.07
CA GLY A 1078 -49.20 -26.86 34.48
C GLY A 1078 -49.22 -28.24 33.80
N LEU A 1079 -48.06 -28.74 33.36
CA LEU A 1079 -47.92 -30.04 32.71
C LEU A 1079 -48.24 -31.20 33.67
N ASP A 1080 -49.07 -32.15 33.24
CA ASP A 1080 -49.44 -33.34 34.03
C ASP A 1080 -48.77 -34.60 33.45
N ILE A 1081 -47.99 -35.27 34.28
CA ILE A 1081 -47.22 -36.47 33.91
C ILE A 1081 -48.13 -37.59 33.37
N ASP A 1082 -49.31 -37.78 33.96
CA ASP A 1082 -50.19 -38.90 33.62
C ASP A 1082 -50.88 -38.73 32.25
N THR A 1083 -50.90 -37.51 31.72
CA THR A 1083 -51.58 -37.18 30.45
C THR A 1083 -50.65 -36.69 29.36
N SER A 1084 -49.48 -36.14 29.72
CA SER A 1084 -48.55 -35.52 28.78
C SER A 1084 -47.36 -36.42 28.43
N PHE A 1085 -47.22 -37.58 29.07
CA PHE A 1085 -46.08 -38.47 28.86
C PHE A 1085 -46.50 -39.89 28.45
N VAL A 1086 -45.76 -40.45 27.51
CA VAL A 1086 -45.86 -41.85 27.09
C VAL A 1086 -44.57 -42.57 27.47
N PHE A 1087 -44.69 -43.54 28.38
CA PHE A 1087 -43.58 -44.40 28.79
C PHE A 1087 -43.66 -45.71 28.00
N ALA A 1088 -42.68 -45.95 27.13
CA ALA A 1088 -42.62 -47.12 26.27
C ALA A 1088 -41.39 -48.00 26.56
#